data_AF-A0AAD0R028-F1
#
_entry.id   AF-A0AAD0R028-F1
#
_cell.length_a   1.000
_cell.length_b   1.000
_cell.length_c   1.000
_cell.angle_alpha   90.00
_cell.angle_beta   90.00
_cell.angle_gamma   90.00
#
_symmetry.space_group_name_H-M   'P 1'
#
loop_
_entity.id
_entity.type
_entity.pdbx_description
1 polymer ?
#
loop_
_entity_poly.entity_id
_entity_poly.type
_entity_poly.pdbx_seq_one_letter_code
_entity_poly.pdbx_strand_id
1 'polypeptide(L)'
;MQHKIDGKGLLLTARYRSPESECLVVTVGLLVDSDTGEVFATEDAWVWVTQRFAGQAFDRGLKKRTGTFAVHGQAYALNDAQGAGMEVRVQVGARHKCLHAFPPRSWNKHLLGWRAVAKGRLESLPLTLENTFGGEMYADNPIGQGYQLDPKAFEGSVVAPIEAAGCPALHPADQPAPATFLPLPPYSAARAGFLGTLDAQWTAHRAPWPPLDVDPRWFDEVAQDQCHDQYWRGDEAWSVTGMHPHLPRLEGCLPGHRPRLFVEFQERPDSVEEAHLDLDTIWLFPDAQRLLLLYRVQIPVRDPDATDITALGLVCELADDPVVSGQAWVRHLWVSPGADEVQIDEQIDPEAMPACDVPALASVAQAAADRVYDEVANGFTQAVDAVKALTAKLGVAFDPASFKPPSRPDIAGMVAQIKDTSSTPFDAVSHEASIRTAVAQAQIQANEQAARLVGAAGLEAQLQQVQAMAVDGVPLAAMDLDDVTQHLPAEQAALRASLAAGLLRANELEAEIRSKVDAAREELAAITPAATTAPQGEVQVPADWTRERVQAVYQAGNSLAGQRFVNLDLSALDLSNADLRTSQFEGCQLQGCTLTAADLRECVFIDCAMNEVRLQRACLDGAFFQRCDLERGLFDGASINVGYAEDSSFAEASLAKVQLTDGQFSGCVFRMANFTEAQLHGVRLLSCVLDAVCAQQASLVGSQWQSCTAHALNIDGANLQSTLWSALSGQRISARGANLNDLRVDQMSRLSAACFDQANLSNASLDGASLTGASLRGACLDRALFSLCDLSASNGNRLSARGADFTGSDLTRACWLGANLMEASLRKVTLDGVDLSGSNLHAAFTDAVRGTQVRLDHALLTRCRIREDLARA
;
A
#
# COMPACT_ATOMS: atom_id res chain seq x y z
N MET A 1 4.70 -5.10 12.71
CA MET A 1 4.46 -6.52 12.40
C MET A 1 4.72 -6.74 10.92
N GLN A 2 5.73 -7.52 10.55
CA GLN A 2 6.01 -7.87 9.14
C GLN A 2 5.07 -8.98 8.66
N HIS A 3 4.60 -8.92 7.43
CA HIS A 3 3.77 -9.97 6.82
C HIS A 3 4.58 -10.71 5.75
N LYS A 4 4.70 -12.03 5.88
CA LYS A 4 5.42 -12.92 4.96
C LYS A 4 4.40 -13.87 4.34
N ILE A 5 3.81 -13.48 3.22
CA ILE A 5 2.66 -14.15 2.60
C ILE A 5 3.02 -14.55 1.17
N ASP A 6 2.68 -15.78 0.78
CA ASP A 6 2.86 -16.30 -0.59
C ASP A 6 1.78 -15.81 -1.58
N GLY A 7 1.47 -14.51 -1.56
CA GLY A 7 0.57 -13.83 -2.52
C GLY A 7 -0.93 -14.20 -2.51
N LYS A 8 -1.34 -15.26 -1.80
CA LYS A 8 -2.73 -15.75 -1.72
C LYS A 8 -3.29 -15.66 -0.30
N GLY A 9 -4.41 -14.94 -0.12
CA GLY A 9 -5.21 -14.92 1.11
C GLY A 9 -5.36 -13.54 1.74
N LEU A 10 -6.56 -13.26 2.25
CA LEU A 10 -6.90 -12.06 2.99
C LEU A 10 -6.41 -12.22 4.44
N LEU A 11 -5.54 -11.34 4.91
CA LEU A 11 -5.09 -11.33 6.31
C LEU A 11 -5.72 -10.16 7.06
N LEU A 12 -6.44 -10.47 8.13
CA LEU A 12 -7.13 -9.52 8.99
C LEU A 12 -6.77 -9.77 10.44
N THR A 13 -6.62 -8.70 11.23
CA THR A 13 -6.38 -8.81 12.67
C THR A 13 -7.44 -8.05 13.44
N ALA A 14 -7.91 -8.63 14.55
CA ALA A 14 -8.83 -8.01 15.47
C ALA A 14 -8.35 -8.22 16.90
N ARG A 15 -8.56 -7.22 17.75
CA ARG A 15 -8.17 -7.29 19.16
C ARG A 15 -9.29 -7.90 19.95
N TYR A 16 -8.96 -8.76 20.91
CA TYR A 16 -9.94 -9.37 21.80
C TYR A 16 -9.36 -9.50 23.21
N ARG A 17 -10.16 -9.14 24.22
CA ARG A 17 -9.78 -9.36 25.62
C ARG A 17 -10.60 -10.49 26.22
N SER A 18 -9.98 -11.67 26.30
CA SER A 18 -10.56 -12.82 26.99
C SER A 18 -10.65 -12.55 28.51
N PRO A 19 -11.35 -13.40 29.28
CA PRO A 19 -11.31 -13.32 30.74
C PRO A 19 -9.91 -13.49 31.34
N GLU A 20 -9.02 -14.22 30.65
CA GLU A 20 -7.72 -14.64 31.19
C GLU A 20 -6.53 -13.85 30.63
N SER A 21 -6.65 -13.33 29.41
CA SER A 21 -5.55 -12.68 28.69
C SER A 21 -6.02 -11.75 27.57
N GLU A 22 -5.12 -10.89 27.11
CA GLU A 22 -5.30 -10.16 25.85
C GLU A 22 -4.93 -11.08 24.68
N CYS A 23 -5.66 -10.95 23.58
CA CYS A 23 -5.53 -11.84 22.43
C CYS A 23 -5.59 -11.03 21.13
N LEU A 24 -4.73 -11.40 20.19
CA LEU A 24 -4.87 -11.05 18.78
C LEU A 24 -5.68 -12.16 18.10
N VAL A 25 -6.83 -11.81 17.52
CA VAL A 25 -7.52 -12.69 16.59
C VAL A 25 -6.94 -12.47 15.21
N VAL A 26 -6.38 -13.51 14.62
CA VAL A 26 -5.93 -13.50 13.23
C VAL A 26 -6.98 -14.23 12.39
N THR A 27 -7.48 -13.54 11.37
CA THR A 27 -8.41 -14.09 10.38
C THR A 27 -7.68 -14.23 9.04
N VAL A 28 -7.69 -15.44 8.49
CA VAL A 28 -7.22 -15.75 7.14
C VAL A 28 -8.43 -16.06 6.29
N GLY A 29 -8.69 -15.22 5.28
CA GLY A 29 -9.79 -15.38 4.35
C GLY A 29 -9.31 -15.89 2.99
N LEU A 30 -9.92 -16.95 2.48
CA LEU A 30 -9.68 -17.45 1.12
C LEU A 30 -10.93 -17.23 0.29
N LEU A 31 -10.86 -16.36 -0.72
CA LEU A 31 -11.90 -16.25 -1.75
C LEU A 31 -11.61 -17.30 -2.81
N VAL A 32 -12.60 -18.14 -3.09
CA VAL A 32 -12.45 -19.34 -3.93
C VAL A 32 -13.55 -19.37 -5.00
N ASP A 33 -13.18 -19.79 -6.20
CA ASP A 33 -14.14 -20.16 -7.24
C ASP A 33 -14.87 -21.45 -6.84
N SER A 34 -16.21 -21.46 -6.88
CA SER A 34 -16.97 -22.60 -6.37
C SER A 34 -16.89 -23.85 -7.25
N ASP A 35 -16.50 -23.68 -8.52
CA ASP A 35 -16.46 -24.76 -9.51
C ASP A 35 -15.05 -25.34 -9.62
N THR A 36 -14.02 -24.48 -9.70
CA THR A 36 -12.62 -24.94 -9.85
C THR A 36 -11.92 -25.17 -8.51
N GLY A 37 -12.38 -24.54 -7.42
CA GLY A 37 -11.71 -24.58 -6.12
C GLY A 37 -10.43 -23.72 -6.06
N GLU A 38 -10.15 -22.93 -7.10
CA GLU A 38 -8.98 -22.06 -7.17
C GLU A 38 -9.15 -20.82 -6.27
N VAL A 39 -8.06 -20.43 -5.60
CA VAL A 39 -7.99 -19.25 -4.74
C VAL A 39 -7.66 -18.02 -5.58
N PHE A 40 -8.46 -16.98 -5.48
CA PHE A 40 -8.20 -15.69 -6.14
C PHE A 40 -6.97 -14.99 -5.55
N ALA A 41 -6.27 -14.21 -6.38
CA ALA A 41 -5.18 -13.35 -5.93
C ALA A 41 -5.68 -12.33 -4.88
N THR A 42 -4.80 -11.97 -3.93
CA THR A 42 -5.18 -11.16 -2.76
C THR A 42 -5.78 -9.79 -3.14
N GLU A 43 -5.24 -9.12 -4.16
CA GLU A 43 -5.73 -7.82 -4.62
C GLU A 43 -7.15 -7.91 -5.21
N ASP A 44 -7.38 -8.89 -6.08
CA ASP A 44 -8.69 -9.14 -6.69
C ASP A 44 -9.75 -9.53 -5.66
N ALA A 45 -9.35 -10.36 -4.68
CA ALA A 45 -10.23 -10.77 -3.60
C ALA A 45 -10.68 -9.57 -2.75
N TRP A 46 -9.78 -8.65 -2.40
CA TRP A 46 -10.12 -7.43 -1.65
C TRP A 46 -11.07 -6.51 -2.41
N VAL A 47 -10.81 -6.28 -3.69
CA VAL A 47 -11.67 -5.46 -4.56
C VAL A 47 -13.08 -6.06 -4.60
N TRP A 48 -13.17 -7.37 -4.84
CA TRP A 48 -14.45 -8.05 -4.99
C TRP A 48 -15.27 -8.06 -3.70
N VAL A 49 -14.67 -8.43 -2.55
CA VAL A 49 -15.37 -8.47 -1.25
C VAL A 49 -15.86 -7.07 -0.87
N THR A 50 -15.02 -6.05 -1.02
CA THR A 50 -15.39 -4.65 -0.67
C THR A 50 -16.57 -4.15 -1.52
N GLN A 51 -16.57 -4.45 -2.81
CA GLN A 51 -17.68 -4.12 -3.70
C GLN A 51 -18.95 -4.91 -3.35
N ARG A 52 -18.83 -6.21 -3.06
CA ARG A 52 -19.96 -7.10 -2.78
C ARG A 52 -20.76 -6.65 -1.55
N PHE A 53 -20.08 -6.15 -0.52
CA PHE A 53 -20.71 -5.66 0.72
C PHE A 53 -20.87 -4.13 0.76
N ALA A 54 -20.68 -3.43 -0.38
CA ALA A 54 -20.83 -1.98 -0.50
C ALA A 54 -20.06 -1.17 0.58
N GLY A 55 -18.85 -1.62 0.92
CA GLY A 55 -18.01 -0.98 1.94
C GLY A 55 -18.47 -1.23 3.40
N GLN A 56 -19.52 -2.01 3.63
CA GLN A 56 -19.89 -2.48 4.97
C GLN A 56 -19.01 -3.66 5.40
N ALA A 57 -18.81 -3.80 6.72
CA ALA A 57 -18.07 -4.94 7.27
C ALA A 57 -18.88 -6.23 7.06
N PHE A 58 -18.31 -7.17 6.30
CA PHE A 58 -18.91 -8.51 6.08
C PHE A 58 -18.71 -9.45 7.28
N ASP A 59 -17.74 -9.14 8.13
CA ASP A 59 -17.43 -9.88 9.35
C ASP A 59 -16.71 -8.94 10.34
N ARG A 60 -16.78 -9.25 11.63
CA ARG A 60 -16.18 -8.46 12.73
C ARG A 60 -14.78 -8.93 13.13
N GLY A 61 -14.29 -10.01 12.51
CA GLY A 61 -12.95 -10.57 12.75
C GLY A 61 -12.81 -11.30 14.08
N LEU A 62 -13.91 -11.61 14.78
CA LEU A 62 -13.89 -12.33 16.06
C LEU A 62 -14.00 -13.84 15.83
N LYS A 63 -13.26 -14.62 16.62
CA LYS A 63 -13.29 -16.08 16.56
C LYS A 63 -14.64 -16.62 17.05
N LYS A 64 -15.26 -17.48 16.25
CA LYS A 64 -16.54 -18.11 16.54
C LYS A 64 -16.33 -19.36 17.38
N ARG A 65 -17.38 -19.85 18.05
CA ARG A 65 -17.29 -21.05 18.90
C ARG A 65 -17.18 -22.33 18.07
N THR A 66 -17.73 -22.30 16.86
CA THR A 66 -17.90 -23.46 15.99
C THR A 66 -17.98 -23.03 14.53
N GLY A 67 -18.02 -23.99 13.61
CA GLY A 67 -18.27 -23.74 12.20
C GLY A 67 -19.64 -23.09 11.98
N THR A 68 -19.66 -21.98 11.26
CA THR A 68 -20.88 -21.26 10.87
C THR A 68 -20.93 -21.12 9.36
N PHE A 69 -22.12 -20.97 8.79
CA PHE A 69 -22.26 -20.57 7.39
C PHE A 69 -23.24 -19.42 7.23
N ALA A 70 -22.97 -18.54 6.26
CA ALA A 70 -23.85 -17.47 5.84
C ALA A 70 -23.97 -17.46 4.31
N VAL A 71 -25.08 -16.93 3.79
CA VAL A 71 -25.33 -16.87 2.35
C VAL A 71 -25.75 -15.48 1.96
N HIS A 72 -25.07 -14.89 0.98
CA HIS A 72 -25.41 -13.60 0.44
C HIS A 72 -25.85 -13.73 -1.01
N GLY A 73 -27.07 -13.29 -1.32
CA GLY A 73 -27.61 -13.32 -2.67
C GLY A 73 -29.11 -13.03 -2.71
N GLN A 74 -29.74 -13.50 -3.77
CA GLN A 74 -31.18 -13.30 -4.02
C GLN A 74 -31.84 -14.65 -4.33
N ALA A 75 -33.14 -14.75 -4.10
CA ALA A 75 -33.96 -15.80 -4.69
C ALA A 75 -34.26 -15.45 -6.16
N TYR A 76 -34.18 -16.42 -7.07
CA TYR A 76 -34.51 -16.26 -8.49
C TYR A 76 -35.58 -17.27 -8.91
N ALA A 77 -36.74 -16.78 -9.35
CA ALA A 77 -37.81 -17.65 -9.86
C ALA A 77 -37.55 -18.01 -11.32
N LEU A 78 -37.34 -19.29 -11.61
CA LEU A 78 -37.02 -19.79 -12.95
C LEU A 78 -38.24 -20.29 -13.74
N ASN A 79 -39.40 -20.43 -13.10
CA ASN A 79 -40.62 -20.92 -13.74
C ASN A 79 -41.94 -20.39 -13.15
N ASP A 80 -43.04 -20.67 -13.88
CA ASP A 80 -44.47 -20.69 -13.46
C ASP A 80 -44.70 -20.72 -11.95
N ALA A 81 -44.41 -21.90 -11.40
CA ALA A 81 -44.74 -22.26 -10.04
C ALA A 81 -43.91 -21.46 -9.03
N GLN A 82 -42.61 -21.28 -9.28
CA GLN A 82 -41.72 -20.50 -8.42
C GLN A 82 -42.11 -19.03 -8.34
N GLY A 83 -42.74 -18.50 -9.39
CA GLY A 83 -43.25 -17.13 -9.41
C GLY A 83 -44.37 -16.86 -8.40
N ALA A 84 -45.13 -17.88 -8.01
CA ALA A 84 -46.16 -17.76 -6.97
C ALA A 84 -45.57 -17.82 -5.55
N GLY A 85 -44.31 -18.27 -5.44
CA GLY A 85 -43.59 -18.51 -4.20
C GLY A 85 -42.64 -19.70 -4.39
N MET A 86 -41.47 -19.65 -3.77
CA MET A 86 -40.44 -20.68 -3.94
C MET A 86 -39.72 -20.99 -2.64
N GLU A 87 -39.18 -22.21 -2.59
CA GLU A 87 -38.27 -22.63 -1.54
C GLU A 87 -36.84 -22.22 -1.92
N VAL A 88 -36.13 -21.64 -0.95
CA VAL A 88 -34.68 -21.45 -0.99
C VAL A 88 -34.06 -22.34 0.06
N ARG A 89 -33.23 -23.28 -0.39
CA ARG A 89 -32.62 -24.29 0.47
C ARG A 89 -31.11 -24.21 0.37
N VAL A 90 -30.46 -24.18 1.53
CA VAL A 90 -29.00 -24.21 1.66
C VAL A 90 -28.64 -25.40 2.53
N GLN A 91 -27.63 -26.16 2.11
CA GLN A 91 -27.05 -27.24 2.89
C GLN A 91 -25.52 -27.12 2.85
N VAL A 92 -24.88 -27.28 4.02
CA VAL A 92 -23.44 -27.41 4.17
C VAL A 92 -23.17 -28.55 5.15
N GLY A 93 -22.56 -29.63 4.67
CA GLY A 93 -22.43 -30.89 5.40
C GLY A 93 -23.79 -31.43 5.84
N ALA A 94 -23.93 -31.68 7.15
CA ALA A 94 -25.17 -32.13 7.77
C ALA A 94 -26.16 -30.98 8.10
N ARG A 95 -25.72 -29.73 8.04
CA ARG A 95 -26.56 -28.57 8.36
C ARG A 95 -27.33 -28.12 7.13
N HIS A 96 -28.63 -27.86 7.32
CA HIS A 96 -29.47 -27.34 6.27
C HIS A 96 -30.42 -26.30 6.84
N LYS A 97 -30.73 -25.30 6.03
CA LYS A 97 -31.71 -24.26 6.35
C LYS A 97 -32.56 -23.96 5.13
N CYS A 98 -33.83 -23.71 5.39
CA CYS A 98 -34.84 -23.53 4.37
C CYS A 98 -35.67 -22.27 4.65
N LEU A 99 -35.72 -21.38 3.66
CA LEU A 99 -36.55 -20.18 3.65
C LEU A 99 -37.58 -20.30 2.52
N HIS A 100 -38.74 -19.67 2.71
CA HIS A 100 -39.70 -19.46 1.65
C HIS A 100 -39.67 -18.00 1.21
N ALA A 101 -39.53 -17.78 -0.10
CA ALA A 101 -39.57 -16.48 -0.75
C ALA A 101 -40.89 -16.34 -1.50
N PHE A 102 -41.60 -15.24 -1.27
CA PHE A 102 -42.87 -14.94 -1.89
C PHE A 102 -42.83 -13.61 -2.65
N PRO A 103 -43.67 -13.43 -3.68
CA PRO A 103 -43.93 -12.11 -4.22
C PRO A 103 -44.48 -11.17 -3.13
N PRO A 104 -44.50 -9.84 -3.36
CA PRO A 104 -45.14 -8.90 -2.45
C PRO A 104 -46.57 -9.35 -2.09
N ARG A 105 -46.88 -9.44 -0.79
CA ARG A 105 -48.17 -9.91 -0.28
C ARG A 105 -48.77 -8.90 0.69
N SER A 106 -50.11 -8.90 0.79
CA SER A 106 -50.82 -8.16 1.84
C SER A 106 -51.89 -9.02 2.52
N TRP A 107 -52.16 -8.73 3.78
CA TRP A 107 -53.20 -9.38 4.56
C TRP A 107 -54.59 -8.93 4.12
N ASN A 108 -55.47 -9.88 3.81
CA ASN A 108 -56.87 -9.60 3.51
C ASN A 108 -57.78 -10.44 4.41
N LYS A 109 -58.87 -9.85 4.91
CA LYS A 109 -59.87 -10.55 5.72
C LYS A 109 -60.94 -11.18 4.83
N HIS A 110 -61.06 -12.49 4.92
CA HIS A 110 -62.09 -13.28 4.24
C HIS A 110 -63.08 -13.90 5.23
N LEU A 111 -64.18 -14.45 4.70
CA LEU A 111 -65.22 -15.17 5.46
C LEU A 111 -64.67 -16.31 6.33
N LEU A 112 -63.55 -16.92 5.92
CA LEU A 112 -62.91 -18.06 6.61
C LEU A 112 -61.67 -17.64 7.43
N GLY A 113 -61.42 -16.34 7.62
CA GLY A 113 -60.26 -15.82 8.34
C GLY A 113 -59.32 -14.97 7.48
N TRP A 114 -58.15 -14.65 8.01
CA TRP A 114 -57.12 -13.87 7.32
C TRP A 114 -56.38 -14.71 6.29
N ARG A 115 -56.00 -14.10 5.17
CA ARG A 115 -55.13 -14.71 4.16
C ARG A 115 -54.14 -13.69 3.62
N ALA A 116 -52.90 -14.14 3.39
CA ALA A 116 -51.92 -13.39 2.64
C ALA A 116 -52.25 -13.52 1.14
N VAL A 117 -52.43 -12.39 0.45
CA VAL A 117 -52.76 -12.33 -0.98
C VAL A 117 -51.60 -11.70 -1.73
N ALA A 118 -51.08 -12.42 -2.73
CA ALA A 118 -49.97 -11.97 -3.57
C ALA A 118 -50.38 -10.86 -4.54
N LYS A 119 -49.48 -9.90 -4.75
CA LYS A 119 -49.55 -8.84 -5.75
C LYS A 119 -48.43 -9.07 -6.76
N GLY A 120 -48.80 -9.47 -7.98
CA GLY A 120 -47.84 -9.76 -9.03
C GLY A 120 -47.16 -11.12 -8.86
N ARG A 121 -45.93 -11.23 -9.33
CA ARG A 121 -45.15 -12.46 -9.41
C ARG A 121 -43.72 -12.21 -8.94
N LEU A 122 -43.12 -13.23 -8.34
CA LEU A 122 -41.72 -13.22 -7.93
C LEU A 122 -40.84 -13.41 -9.18
N GLU A 123 -39.92 -12.47 -9.43
CA GLU A 123 -38.86 -12.59 -10.44
C GLU A 123 -37.53 -12.82 -9.75
N SER A 124 -37.10 -11.83 -8.94
CA SER A 124 -36.05 -11.99 -7.96
C SER A 124 -36.40 -11.30 -6.64
N LEU A 125 -35.81 -11.76 -5.54
CA LEU A 125 -35.97 -11.15 -4.21
C LEU A 125 -34.66 -11.20 -3.43
N PRO A 126 -34.06 -10.06 -3.07
CA PRO A 126 -32.90 -10.02 -2.20
C PRO A 126 -33.18 -10.69 -0.85
N LEU A 127 -32.31 -11.61 -0.44
CA LEU A 127 -32.45 -12.33 0.83
C LEU A 127 -31.81 -11.54 1.98
N THR A 128 -32.36 -10.35 2.25
CA THR A 128 -31.85 -9.40 3.24
C THR A 128 -32.83 -9.21 4.40
N LEU A 129 -32.36 -8.65 5.52
CA LEU A 129 -33.17 -8.46 6.73
C LEU A 129 -34.38 -7.55 6.50
N GLU A 130 -34.28 -6.58 5.58
CA GLU A 130 -35.37 -5.68 5.18
C GLU A 130 -36.57 -6.43 4.61
N ASN A 131 -36.33 -7.60 4.02
CA ASN A 131 -37.36 -8.44 3.40
C ASN A 131 -37.89 -9.54 4.34
N THR A 132 -37.46 -9.55 5.60
CA THR A 132 -37.93 -10.48 6.63
C THR A 132 -38.91 -9.80 7.59
N PHE A 133 -39.54 -10.57 8.48
CA PHE A 133 -40.48 -10.03 9.46
C PHE A 133 -39.82 -8.97 10.35
N GLY A 134 -40.47 -7.82 10.50
CA GLY A 134 -40.00 -6.70 11.31
C GLY A 134 -40.71 -5.39 11.01
N GLY A 135 -40.11 -4.28 11.42
CA GLY A 135 -40.62 -2.92 11.19
C GLY A 135 -40.16 -1.96 12.30
N GLU A 136 -40.30 -0.66 12.10
CA GLU A 136 -39.70 0.40 12.94
C GLU A 136 -39.89 0.21 14.46
N MET A 137 -41.03 -0.35 14.86
CA MET A 137 -41.40 -0.60 16.27
C MET A 137 -41.07 -2.02 16.76
N TYR A 138 -40.46 -2.87 15.94
CA TYR A 138 -40.06 -4.24 16.26
C TYR A 138 -38.57 -4.32 16.57
N ALA A 139 -38.23 -4.45 17.86
CA ALA A 139 -36.87 -4.33 18.35
C ALA A 139 -35.86 -5.32 17.73
N ASP A 140 -36.32 -6.52 17.36
CA ASP A 140 -35.46 -7.59 16.83
C ASP A 140 -35.04 -7.36 15.37
N ASN A 141 -35.88 -6.65 14.59
CA ASN A 141 -35.60 -6.28 13.21
C ASN A 141 -36.32 -4.96 12.82
N PRO A 142 -35.77 -3.79 13.19
CA PRO A 142 -36.42 -2.50 12.98
C PRO A 142 -36.52 -2.09 11.50
N ILE A 143 -35.68 -2.67 10.64
CA ILE A 143 -35.63 -2.38 9.20
C ILE A 143 -36.49 -3.35 8.37
N GLY A 144 -37.07 -4.38 9.00
CA GLY A 144 -37.90 -5.39 8.36
C GLY A 144 -39.31 -4.90 8.01
N GLN A 145 -40.16 -5.83 7.58
CA GLN A 145 -41.52 -5.55 7.12
C GLN A 145 -42.57 -6.44 7.80
N GLY A 146 -43.79 -5.92 7.94
CA GLY A 146 -44.97 -6.68 8.34
C GLY A 146 -45.36 -6.61 9.82
N TYR A 147 -44.57 -5.99 10.69
CA TYR A 147 -44.97 -5.74 12.08
C TYR A 147 -46.08 -4.69 12.17
N GLN A 148 -47.20 -5.05 12.82
CA GLN A 148 -48.33 -4.14 13.07
C GLN A 148 -48.91 -4.38 14.47
N LEU A 149 -49.07 -3.29 15.23
CA LEU A 149 -49.62 -3.32 16.59
C LEU A 149 -51.12 -3.02 16.64
N ASP A 150 -51.63 -2.21 15.70
CA ASP A 150 -53.06 -1.85 15.66
C ASP A 150 -53.87 -2.87 14.85
N PRO A 151 -54.81 -3.62 15.47
CA PRO A 151 -55.67 -4.56 14.77
C PRO A 151 -56.52 -3.93 13.66
N LYS A 152 -56.78 -2.62 13.72
CA LYS A 152 -57.52 -1.89 12.68
C LYS A 152 -56.70 -1.71 11.39
N ALA A 153 -55.38 -1.76 11.50
CA ALA A 153 -54.45 -1.59 10.39
C ALA A 153 -54.01 -2.93 9.78
N PHE A 154 -54.60 -4.07 10.20
CA PHE A 154 -54.30 -5.39 9.65
C PHE A 154 -54.79 -5.59 8.21
N GLU A 155 -55.91 -4.98 7.82
CA GLU A 155 -56.39 -5.10 6.44
C GLU A 155 -55.48 -4.31 5.49
N GLY A 156 -54.94 -5.01 4.49
CA GLY A 156 -54.02 -4.44 3.50
C GLY A 156 -52.60 -4.25 3.98
N SER A 157 -52.25 -4.58 5.23
CA SER A 157 -50.87 -4.51 5.71
C SER A 157 -49.97 -5.50 4.99
N VAL A 158 -48.69 -5.15 4.87
CA VAL A 158 -47.68 -5.96 4.16
C VAL A 158 -47.41 -7.25 4.91
N VAL A 159 -47.27 -8.35 4.19
CA VAL A 159 -46.72 -9.61 4.72
C VAL A 159 -45.26 -9.69 4.31
N ALA A 160 -44.38 -10.01 5.25
CA ALA A 160 -42.96 -10.19 4.96
C ALA A 160 -42.78 -11.18 3.79
N PRO A 161 -42.00 -10.83 2.76
CA PRO A 161 -41.81 -11.69 1.60
C PRO A 161 -40.92 -12.90 1.89
N ILE A 162 -40.11 -12.88 2.96
CA ILE A 162 -39.28 -14.00 3.39
C ILE A 162 -39.80 -14.57 4.72
N GLU A 163 -40.06 -15.87 4.73
CA GLU A 163 -40.54 -16.62 5.91
C GLU A 163 -39.68 -17.87 6.17
N ALA A 164 -39.63 -18.32 7.42
CA ALA A 164 -39.04 -19.61 7.77
C ALA A 164 -39.99 -20.75 7.34
N ALA A 165 -39.49 -21.76 6.64
CA ALA A 165 -40.33 -22.83 6.10
C ALA A 165 -41.16 -23.59 7.16
N GLY A 166 -40.65 -23.69 8.39
CA GLY A 166 -41.33 -24.35 9.51
C GLY A 166 -42.29 -23.47 10.33
N CYS A 167 -42.33 -22.15 10.10
CA CYS A 167 -43.11 -21.20 10.90
C CYS A 167 -43.69 -20.07 10.02
N PRO A 168 -44.59 -20.37 9.07
CA PRO A 168 -45.22 -19.35 8.23
C PRO A 168 -46.15 -18.45 9.07
N ALA A 169 -46.26 -17.19 8.67
CA ALA A 169 -47.25 -16.29 9.25
C ALA A 169 -48.64 -16.67 8.70
N LEU A 170 -49.59 -16.99 9.59
CA LEU A 170 -50.96 -17.38 9.24
C LEU A 170 -51.98 -16.30 9.61
N HIS A 171 -51.60 -15.36 10.46
CA HIS A 171 -52.41 -14.25 10.92
C HIS A 171 -51.60 -12.93 11.00
N PRO A 172 -52.20 -11.75 10.76
CA PRO A 172 -51.52 -10.45 10.88
C PRO A 172 -50.97 -10.10 12.27
N ALA A 173 -51.32 -10.89 13.30
CA ALA A 173 -50.87 -10.71 14.67
C ALA A 173 -49.72 -11.65 15.04
N ASP A 174 -49.39 -12.59 14.14
CA ASP A 174 -48.25 -13.49 14.34
C ASP A 174 -46.96 -12.67 14.31
N GLN A 175 -46.03 -13.04 15.19
CA GLN A 175 -44.71 -12.40 15.31
C GLN A 175 -43.62 -13.45 15.12
N PRO A 176 -43.46 -14.00 13.89
CA PRO A 176 -42.39 -14.95 13.62
C PRO A 176 -41.01 -14.27 13.76
N ALA A 177 -39.99 -15.05 14.10
CA ALA A 177 -38.62 -14.55 14.11
C ALA A 177 -38.17 -14.19 12.68
N PRO A 178 -37.30 -13.17 12.51
CA PRO A 178 -36.70 -12.85 11.22
C PRO A 178 -35.97 -14.06 10.61
N ALA A 179 -36.40 -14.48 9.42
CA ALA A 179 -35.88 -15.67 8.76
C ALA A 179 -34.80 -15.30 7.74
N THR A 180 -33.53 -15.56 8.06
CA THR A 180 -32.39 -15.06 7.27
C THR A 180 -31.28 -16.11 7.12
N PHE A 181 -30.45 -15.96 6.09
CA PHE A 181 -29.15 -16.62 5.95
C PHE A 181 -27.97 -15.72 6.37
N LEU A 182 -28.23 -14.44 6.64
CA LEU A 182 -27.21 -13.45 6.99
C LEU A 182 -26.90 -13.46 8.50
N PRO A 183 -25.75 -12.89 8.90
CA PRO A 183 -25.49 -12.58 10.31
C PRO A 183 -26.60 -11.73 10.93
N LEU A 184 -26.94 -12.06 12.17
CA LEU A 184 -27.93 -11.38 12.97
C LEU A 184 -27.31 -10.18 13.69
N PRO A 185 -28.03 -9.03 13.77
CA PRO A 185 -27.54 -7.87 14.50
C PRO A 185 -27.30 -8.17 15.99
N PRO A 186 -26.35 -7.48 16.66
CA PRO A 186 -26.02 -7.74 18.07
C PRO A 186 -27.20 -7.59 19.04
N TYR A 187 -28.17 -6.75 18.70
CA TYR A 187 -29.37 -6.48 19.50
C TYR A 187 -30.51 -7.48 19.25
N SER A 188 -30.38 -8.39 18.28
CA SER A 188 -31.41 -9.40 18.01
C SER A 188 -31.65 -10.28 19.23
N ALA A 189 -32.89 -10.67 19.50
CA ALA A 189 -33.28 -11.50 20.63
C ALA A 189 -32.51 -12.84 20.65
N ALA A 190 -32.25 -13.40 19.47
CA ALA A 190 -31.45 -14.61 19.30
C ALA A 190 -29.98 -14.47 19.73
N ARG A 191 -29.43 -13.24 19.75
CA ARG A 191 -28.07 -12.94 20.23
C ARG A 191 -28.06 -12.32 21.62
N ALA A 192 -28.99 -11.43 21.94
CA ALA A 192 -29.03 -10.66 23.17
C ALA A 192 -29.03 -11.56 24.42
N GLY A 193 -29.67 -12.72 24.35
CA GLY A 193 -29.67 -13.71 25.44
C GLY A 193 -28.29 -14.31 25.76
N PHE A 194 -27.29 -14.14 24.89
CA PHE A 194 -25.93 -14.65 25.05
C PHE A 194 -24.91 -13.56 25.42
N LEU A 195 -25.29 -12.28 25.38
CA LEU A 195 -24.34 -11.17 25.56
C LEU A 195 -23.79 -11.07 26.99
N GLY A 196 -24.48 -11.64 27.99
CA GLY A 196 -24.09 -11.55 29.40
C GLY A 196 -24.55 -10.27 30.09
N THR A 197 -23.99 -9.96 31.26
CA THR A 197 -24.46 -8.89 32.14
C THR A 197 -23.78 -7.55 31.81
N LEU A 198 -24.58 -6.56 31.39
CA LEU A 198 -24.12 -5.20 31.10
C LEU A 198 -24.48 -4.23 32.24
N ASP A 199 -23.79 -4.32 33.36
CA ASP A 199 -24.04 -3.48 34.54
C ASP A 199 -23.05 -2.29 34.66
N ALA A 200 -23.16 -1.55 35.77
CA ALA A 200 -22.27 -0.43 36.06
C ALA A 200 -20.80 -0.86 36.24
N GLN A 201 -20.54 -2.10 36.68
CA GLN A 201 -19.19 -2.62 36.83
C GLN A 201 -18.56 -2.91 35.47
N TRP A 202 -19.31 -3.55 34.57
CA TRP A 202 -18.88 -3.72 33.18
C TRP A 202 -18.59 -2.37 32.53
N THR A 203 -19.48 -1.39 32.69
CA THR A 203 -19.34 -0.04 32.11
C THR A 203 -18.10 0.68 32.64
N ALA A 204 -17.79 0.54 33.94
CA ALA A 204 -16.66 1.21 34.57
C ALA A 204 -15.30 0.56 34.25
N HIS A 205 -15.26 -0.76 34.10
CA HIS A 205 -14.02 -1.54 34.14
C HIS A 205 -13.74 -2.45 32.94
N ARG A 206 -14.73 -2.74 32.08
CA ARG A 206 -14.58 -3.72 30.99
C ARG A 206 -15.02 -3.23 29.62
N ALA A 207 -15.97 -2.31 29.53
CA ALA A 207 -16.33 -1.69 28.26
C ALA A 207 -15.08 -1.12 27.55
N PRO A 208 -14.93 -1.31 26.23
CA PRO A 208 -15.91 -1.83 25.27
C PRO A 208 -15.91 -3.37 25.07
N TRP A 209 -15.14 -4.13 25.86
CA TRP A 209 -15.04 -5.59 25.70
C TRP A 209 -16.33 -6.31 26.13
N PRO A 210 -16.69 -7.46 25.52
CA PRO A 210 -17.83 -8.28 25.98
C PRO A 210 -17.70 -8.62 27.47
N PRO A 211 -18.80 -8.69 28.25
CA PRO A 211 -18.73 -8.97 29.68
C PRO A 211 -18.14 -10.36 29.96
N LEU A 212 -17.70 -10.60 31.21
CA LEU A 212 -16.99 -11.84 31.56
C LEU A 212 -17.87 -13.08 31.49
N ASP A 213 -19.19 -12.90 31.65
CA ASP A 213 -20.22 -13.94 31.58
C ASP A 213 -20.85 -14.06 30.18
N VAL A 214 -20.24 -13.46 29.15
CA VAL A 214 -20.68 -13.63 27.77
C VAL A 214 -20.66 -15.12 27.38
N ASP A 215 -21.77 -15.61 26.83
CA ASP A 215 -21.85 -16.96 26.30
C ASP A 215 -21.16 -17.00 24.93
N PRO A 216 -20.25 -17.96 24.66
CA PRO A 216 -19.53 -18.00 23.40
C PRO A 216 -20.41 -18.10 22.15
N ARG A 217 -21.67 -18.55 22.27
CA ARG A 217 -22.67 -18.52 21.18
C ARG A 217 -22.97 -17.11 20.67
N TRP A 218 -22.70 -16.07 21.46
CA TRP A 218 -22.87 -14.68 21.02
C TRP A 218 -21.97 -14.31 19.82
N PHE A 219 -20.80 -14.96 19.71
CA PHE A 219 -19.82 -14.74 18.65
C PHE A 219 -20.15 -15.48 17.35
N ASP A 220 -21.06 -16.47 17.35
CA ASP A 220 -21.42 -17.23 16.15
C ASP A 220 -22.06 -16.31 15.08
N GLU A 221 -22.68 -15.21 15.52
CA GLU A 221 -23.34 -14.16 14.74
C GLU A 221 -24.52 -14.60 13.88
N VAL A 222 -24.63 -15.86 13.49
CA VAL A 222 -25.75 -16.44 12.73
C VAL A 222 -26.77 -17.13 13.65
N ALA A 223 -27.92 -17.48 13.09
CA ALA A 223 -28.90 -18.31 13.79
C ALA A 223 -28.31 -19.71 14.09
N GLN A 224 -28.73 -20.32 15.20
CA GLN A 224 -28.13 -21.58 15.68
C GLN A 224 -28.36 -22.78 14.74
N ASP A 225 -29.34 -22.70 13.84
CA ASP A 225 -29.55 -23.69 12.77
C ASP A 225 -28.51 -23.62 11.65
N GLN A 226 -27.71 -22.55 11.61
CA GLN A 226 -26.55 -22.35 10.72
C GLN A 226 -25.21 -22.66 11.42
N CYS A 227 -25.24 -23.10 12.68
CA CYS A 227 -24.06 -23.49 13.44
C CYS A 227 -23.83 -25.01 13.35
N HIS A 228 -22.63 -25.41 12.97
CA HIS A 228 -22.15 -26.79 13.03
C HIS A 228 -21.77 -27.18 14.47
N ASP A 229 -21.64 -28.47 14.77
CA ASP A 229 -21.23 -28.92 16.12
C ASP A 229 -19.71 -28.81 16.35
N GLN A 230 -18.95 -28.69 15.26
CA GLN A 230 -17.48 -28.57 15.24
C GLN A 230 -17.09 -27.50 14.22
N TYR A 231 -15.81 -27.11 14.20
CA TYR A 231 -15.27 -26.35 13.06
C TYR A 231 -15.37 -27.18 11.77
N TRP A 232 -15.42 -26.49 10.64
CA TRP A 232 -15.46 -27.15 9.34
C TRP A 232 -14.10 -27.78 9.03
N ARG A 233 -14.10 -28.93 8.36
CA ARG A 233 -12.90 -29.62 7.89
C ARG A 233 -12.36 -29.01 6.60
N GLY A 234 -13.22 -28.33 5.84
CA GLY A 234 -12.89 -27.76 4.55
C GLY A 234 -13.12 -28.70 3.38
N ASP A 235 -13.74 -29.87 3.60
CA ASP A 235 -14.07 -30.88 2.58
C ASP A 235 -15.57 -31.16 2.46
N GLU A 236 -16.40 -30.41 3.19
CA GLU A 236 -17.83 -30.65 3.28
C GLU A 236 -18.55 -30.46 1.94
N ALA A 237 -19.50 -31.36 1.65
CA ALA A 237 -20.43 -31.16 0.56
C ALA A 237 -21.39 -30.00 0.86
N TRP A 238 -21.67 -29.17 -0.13
CA TRP A 238 -22.62 -28.07 -0.02
C TRP A 238 -23.59 -28.06 -1.20
N SER A 239 -24.78 -27.51 -1.00
CA SER A 239 -25.73 -27.25 -2.07
C SER A 239 -26.61 -26.04 -1.78
N VAL A 240 -26.97 -25.31 -2.84
CA VAL A 240 -27.88 -24.16 -2.78
C VAL A 240 -28.91 -24.27 -3.89
N THR A 241 -30.19 -24.20 -3.54
CA THR A 241 -31.32 -24.25 -4.47
C THR A 241 -32.01 -22.89 -4.52
N GLY A 242 -32.29 -22.40 -5.74
CA GLY A 242 -33.11 -21.21 -5.96
C GLY A 242 -32.39 -19.86 -5.84
N MET A 243 -31.05 -19.82 -5.80
CA MET A 243 -30.27 -18.57 -5.63
C MET A 243 -29.34 -18.21 -6.80
N HIS A 244 -29.50 -18.87 -7.96
CA HIS A 244 -28.75 -18.54 -9.18
C HIS A 244 -29.73 -18.15 -10.31
N PRO A 245 -29.42 -17.13 -11.14
CA PRO A 245 -30.34 -16.63 -12.16
C PRO A 245 -30.68 -17.65 -13.27
N HIS A 246 -29.86 -18.68 -13.44
CA HIS A 246 -30.02 -19.65 -14.54
C HIS A 246 -30.00 -21.11 -14.08
N LEU A 247 -29.51 -21.39 -12.88
CA LEU A 247 -29.28 -22.76 -12.42
C LEU A 247 -30.25 -23.04 -11.27
N PRO A 248 -31.09 -24.08 -11.37
CA PRO A 248 -32.08 -24.37 -10.33
C PRO A 248 -31.40 -24.77 -9.01
N ARG A 249 -30.22 -25.38 -9.08
CA ARG A 249 -29.43 -25.85 -7.96
C ARG A 249 -27.94 -25.81 -8.30
N LEU A 250 -27.15 -25.33 -7.35
CA LEU A 250 -25.70 -25.41 -7.32
C LEU A 250 -25.29 -26.42 -6.23
N GLU A 251 -24.25 -27.20 -6.48
CA GLU A 251 -23.71 -28.13 -5.51
C GLU A 251 -22.23 -28.38 -5.79
N GLY A 252 -21.48 -28.69 -4.73
CA GLY A 252 -20.06 -28.95 -4.80
C GLY A 252 -19.51 -29.45 -3.46
N CYS A 253 -18.20 -29.52 -3.36
CA CYS A 253 -17.49 -29.74 -2.10
C CYS A 253 -16.65 -28.52 -1.79
N LEU A 254 -16.36 -28.30 -0.51
CA LEU A 254 -15.33 -27.34 -0.13
C LEU A 254 -13.95 -27.84 -0.62
N PRO A 255 -13.04 -26.95 -1.02
CA PRO A 255 -11.82 -27.27 -1.78
C PRO A 255 -10.68 -27.89 -0.97
N GLY A 256 -10.84 -28.11 0.35
CA GLY A 256 -9.82 -28.71 1.19
C GLY A 256 -8.61 -27.83 1.49
N HIS A 257 -8.70 -26.49 1.36
CA HIS A 257 -7.58 -25.61 1.66
C HIS A 257 -7.18 -25.68 3.14
N ARG A 258 -5.87 -25.76 3.38
CA ARG A 258 -5.22 -25.80 4.70
C ARG A 258 -4.27 -24.60 4.84
N PRO A 259 -4.77 -23.40 5.17
CA PRO A 259 -3.89 -22.29 5.51
C PRO A 259 -3.16 -22.60 6.82
N ARG A 260 -1.86 -22.27 6.86
CA ARG A 260 -1.00 -22.45 8.02
C ARG A 260 -0.40 -21.11 8.41
N LEU A 261 -0.57 -20.74 9.67
CA LEU A 261 -0.12 -19.47 10.21
C LEU A 261 1.10 -19.71 11.11
N PHE A 262 2.15 -18.93 10.87
CA PHE A 262 3.38 -18.93 11.64
C PHE A 262 3.56 -17.57 12.30
N VAL A 263 3.92 -17.55 13.58
CA VAL A 263 4.01 -16.33 14.38
C VAL A 263 5.38 -16.24 15.03
N GLU A 264 6.03 -15.11 14.82
CA GLU A 264 7.30 -14.78 15.45
C GLU A 264 7.06 -13.75 16.56
N PHE A 265 7.56 -14.04 17.76
CA PHE A 265 7.44 -13.17 18.92
C PHE A 265 8.74 -12.42 19.21
N GLN A 266 8.64 -11.17 19.65
CA GLN A 266 9.77 -10.28 19.91
C GLN A 266 10.76 -10.83 20.95
N GLU A 267 10.28 -11.53 21.99
CA GLU A 267 11.14 -12.06 23.06
C GLU A 267 11.85 -13.37 22.68
N ARG A 268 11.43 -14.00 21.59
CA ARG A 268 12.00 -15.25 21.08
C ARG A 268 12.11 -15.21 19.55
N PRO A 269 12.93 -14.31 18.99
CA PRO A 269 13.03 -14.13 17.55
C PRO A 269 13.51 -15.41 16.83
N ASP A 270 14.22 -16.30 17.53
CA ASP A 270 14.69 -17.58 16.98
C ASP A 270 13.63 -18.71 17.05
N SER A 271 12.44 -18.46 17.61
CA SER A 271 11.36 -19.44 17.69
C SER A 271 10.09 -18.93 17.02
N VAL A 272 9.92 -19.31 15.75
CA VAL A 272 8.66 -19.16 15.04
C VAL A 272 7.72 -20.29 15.45
N GLU A 273 6.54 -19.94 15.96
CA GLU A 273 5.54 -20.88 16.44
C GLU A 273 4.41 -21.02 15.40
N GLU A 274 3.95 -22.25 15.14
CA GLU A 274 2.79 -22.48 14.27
C GLU A 274 1.49 -22.33 15.08
N ALA A 275 0.60 -21.46 14.62
CA ALA A 275 -0.69 -21.18 15.21
C ALA A 275 -1.79 -21.95 14.46
N HIS A 276 -2.56 -22.75 15.20
CA HIS A 276 -3.63 -23.57 14.63
C HIS A 276 -4.84 -22.73 14.20
N LEU A 277 -5.16 -22.77 12.92
CA LEU A 277 -6.29 -22.08 12.30
C LEU A 277 -7.52 -22.98 12.22
N ASP A 278 -8.65 -22.49 12.73
CA ASP A 278 -9.94 -23.18 12.66
C ASP A 278 -10.82 -22.56 11.54
N LEU A 279 -11.34 -23.37 10.62
CA LEU A 279 -12.34 -22.90 9.64
C LEU A 279 -13.68 -22.70 10.34
N ASP A 280 -13.96 -21.46 10.73
CA ASP A 280 -15.13 -21.11 11.55
C ASP A 280 -16.27 -20.47 10.76
N THR A 281 -16.02 -20.01 9.52
CA THR A 281 -17.05 -19.36 8.70
C THR A 281 -16.94 -19.73 7.23
N ILE A 282 -18.07 -20.09 6.65
CA ILE A 282 -18.24 -20.25 5.21
C ILE A 282 -19.26 -19.22 4.72
N TRP A 283 -18.87 -18.41 3.75
CA TRP A 283 -19.77 -17.56 3.01
C TRP A 283 -20.04 -18.17 1.63
N LEU A 284 -21.31 -18.33 1.30
CA LEU A 284 -21.76 -18.79 -0.01
C LEU A 284 -22.27 -17.58 -0.82
N PHE A 285 -21.81 -17.44 -2.05
CA PHE A 285 -22.27 -16.44 -3.02
C PHE A 285 -22.78 -17.13 -4.29
N PRO A 286 -23.99 -17.72 -4.25
CA PRO A 286 -24.46 -18.61 -5.30
C PRO A 286 -24.57 -17.92 -6.66
N ASP A 287 -25.02 -16.67 -6.70
CA ASP A 287 -25.16 -15.87 -7.92
C ASP A 287 -23.82 -15.53 -8.59
N ALA A 288 -22.73 -15.56 -7.84
CA ALA A 288 -21.38 -15.30 -8.33
C ALA A 288 -20.52 -16.56 -8.46
N GLN A 289 -21.06 -17.73 -8.07
CA GLN A 289 -20.33 -19.01 -8.02
C GLN A 289 -19.01 -18.89 -7.24
N ARG A 290 -19.08 -18.31 -6.04
CA ARG A 290 -17.92 -18.08 -5.17
C ARG A 290 -18.17 -18.51 -3.73
N LEU A 291 -17.08 -18.89 -3.08
CA LEU A 291 -17.02 -19.21 -1.66
C LEU A 291 -16.01 -18.27 -0.99
N LEU A 292 -16.30 -17.82 0.23
CA LEU A 292 -15.30 -17.18 1.08
C LEU A 292 -15.16 -17.99 2.37
N LEU A 293 -13.97 -18.55 2.57
CA LEU A 293 -13.62 -19.41 3.70
C LEU A 293 -12.82 -18.58 4.71
N LEU A 294 -13.29 -18.48 5.95
CA LEU A 294 -12.60 -17.71 7.00
C LEU A 294 -12.07 -18.64 8.08
N TYR A 295 -10.75 -18.65 8.20
CA TYR A 295 -10.01 -19.40 9.19
C TYR A 295 -9.56 -18.47 10.31
N ARG A 296 -9.73 -18.86 11.58
CA ARG A 296 -9.40 -17.99 12.71
C ARG A 296 -8.63 -18.68 13.82
N VAL A 297 -7.72 -17.91 14.40
CA VAL A 297 -6.99 -18.28 15.62
C VAL A 297 -6.98 -17.10 16.60
N GLN A 298 -7.03 -17.44 17.90
CA GLN A 298 -6.80 -16.49 18.98
C GLN A 298 -5.39 -16.73 19.52
N ILE A 299 -4.54 -15.71 19.41
CA ILE A 299 -3.15 -15.76 19.84
C ILE A 299 -3.03 -14.91 21.11
N PRO A 300 -2.66 -15.49 22.25
CA PRO A 300 -2.39 -14.73 23.46
C PRO A 300 -1.27 -13.73 23.22
N VAL A 301 -1.51 -12.47 23.59
CA VAL A 301 -0.53 -11.39 23.49
C VAL A 301 -0.38 -10.72 24.84
N ARG A 302 0.82 -10.21 25.11
CA ARG A 302 1.10 -9.43 26.32
C ARG A 302 0.67 -7.98 26.21
N ASP A 303 0.60 -7.51 24.97
CA ASP A 303 0.22 -6.15 24.63
C ASP A 303 -1.05 -6.19 23.77
N PRO A 304 -2.08 -5.38 24.07
CA PRO A 304 -3.35 -5.43 23.35
C PRO A 304 -3.25 -4.97 21.89
N ASP A 305 -2.16 -4.29 21.50
CA ASP A 305 -1.85 -3.95 20.11
C ASP A 305 -0.99 -5.03 19.41
N ALA A 306 -0.68 -6.14 20.09
CA ALA A 306 0.15 -7.23 19.60
C ALA A 306 1.58 -6.81 19.19
N THR A 307 2.16 -5.81 19.86
CA THR A 307 3.54 -5.36 19.58
C THR A 307 4.61 -6.39 19.95
N ASP A 308 4.23 -7.39 20.74
CA ASP A 308 5.04 -8.57 21.06
C ASP A 308 5.14 -9.58 19.90
N ILE A 309 4.40 -9.38 18.79
CA ILE A 309 4.52 -10.16 17.55
C ILE A 309 5.33 -9.35 16.53
N THR A 310 6.47 -9.88 16.10
CA THR A 310 7.36 -9.24 15.11
C THR A 310 6.95 -9.55 13.69
N ALA A 311 6.53 -10.78 13.40
CA ALA A 311 6.13 -11.20 12.06
C ALA A 311 5.02 -12.27 12.06
N LEU A 312 4.20 -12.23 11.00
CA LEU A 312 3.23 -13.28 10.65
C LEU A 312 3.61 -13.88 9.29
N GLY A 313 3.67 -15.20 9.22
CA GLY A 313 3.92 -15.98 8.01
C GLY A 313 2.69 -16.78 7.64
N LEU A 314 2.28 -16.74 6.37
CA LEU A 314 1.11 -17.44 5.87
C LEU A 314 1.44 -18.22 4.60
N VAL A 315 1.11 -19.51 4.63
CA VAL A 315 1.12 -20.41 3.46
C VAL A 315 -0.21 -21.14 3.38
N CYS A 316 -0.57 -21.59 2.18
CA CYS A 316 -1.78 -22.35 1.95
C CYS A 316 -1.44 -23.64 1.20
N GLU A 317 -1.73 -24.78 1.82
CA GLU A 317 -1.60 -26.12 1.22
C GLU A 317 -2.99 -26.64 0.82
N LEU A 318 -3.07 -27.61 -0.09
CA LEU A 318 -4.29 -28.40 -0.29
C LEU A 318 -4.31 -29.60 0.67
N ALA A 319 -5.51 -30.09 1.01
CA ALA A 319 -5.69 -31.25 1.90
C ALA A 319 -4.96 -32.52 1.39
N ASP A 320 -4.91 -32.68 0.07
CA ASP A 320 -4.32 -33.83 -0.60
C ASP A 320 -2.80 -33.68 -0.85
N ASP A 321 -2.24 -32.49 -0.63
CA ASP A 321 -0.80 -32.27 -0.76
C ASP A 321 -0.03 -33.02 0.34
N PRO A 322 1.19 -33.51 0.04
CA PRO A 322 2.06 -34.11 1.04
C PRO A 322 2.33 -33.10 2.17
N VAL A 323 2.13 -33.54 3.41
CA VAL A 323 2.30 -32.69 4.59
C VAL A 323 3.74 -32.22 4.68
N VAL A 324 3.97 -30.94 4.39
CA VAL A 324 5.27 -30.29 4.56
C VAL A 324 5.47 -30.01 6.06
N SER A 325 6.66 -30.23 6.61
CA SER A 325 6.89 -29.96 8.04
C SER A 325 6.80 -28.45 8.34
N GLY A 326 6.26 -28.07 9.51
CA GLY A 326 6.21 -26.65 9.89
C GLY A 326 7.58 -25.97 9.89
N GLN A 327 8.64 -26.71 10.26
CA GLN A 327 10.03 -26.21 10.17
C GLN A 327 10.48 -25.94 8.73
N ALA A 328 10.00 -26.71 7.75
CA ALA A 328 10.32 -26.46 6.34
C ALA A 328 9.66 -25.18 5.84
N TRP A 329 8.42 -24.89 6.24
CA TRP A 329 7.79 -23.60 5.92
C TRP A 329 8.41 -22.43 6.67
N VAL A 330 8.78 -22.61 7.93
CA VAL A 330 9.55 -21.58 8.65
C VAL A 330 10.85 -21.29 7.91
N ARG A 331 11.57 -22.31 7.42
CA ARG A 331 12.75 -22.09 6.56
C ARG A 331 12.38 -21.37 5.27
N HIS A 332 11.36 -21.80 4.54
CA HIS A 332 10.95 -21.15 3.29
C HIS A 332 10.55 -19.68 3.48
N LEU A 333 9.78 -19.37 4.52
CA LEU A 333 9.28 -18.02 4.79
C LEU A 333 10.32 -17.11 5.48
N TRP A 334 11.18 -17.65 6.35
CA TRP A 334 12.15 -16.85 7.12
C TRP A 334 13.61 -16.94 6.65
N VAL A 335 13.97 -17.91 5.80
CA VAL A 335 15.32 -18.10 5.25
C VAL A 335 15.27 -17.89 3.73
N SER A 336 16.08 -16.96 3.21
CA SER A 336 16.23 -16.77 1.76
C SER A 336 16.64 -18.09 1.09
N PRO A 337 16.08 -18.45 -0.08
CA PRO A 337 16.26 -19.77 -0.67
C PRO A 337 17.72 -20.00 -1.05
N GLY A 338 18.32 -21.01 -0.43
CA GLY A 338 19.72 -21.38 -0.61
C GLY A 338 20.11 -22.59 0.23
N ALA A 339 19.28 -23.62 0.32
CA ALA A 339 19.68 -24.97 0.72
C ALA A 339 18.52 -25.97 0.56
N ASP A 340 18.73 -26.93 -0.34
CA ASP A 340 18.05 -28.23 -0.45
C ASP A 340 16.54 -28.23 -0.76
N GLU A 341 16.20 -28.32 -2.05
CA GLU A 341 14.91 -28.84 -2.49
C GLU A 341 15.02 -30.22 -3.14
N VAL A 342 14.04 -31.04 -2.75
CA VAL A 342 13.83 -32.46 -3.05
C VAL A 342 13.28 -32.60 -4.47
N GLN A 343 13.82 -33.57 -5.21
CA GLN A 343 13.38 -33.94 -6.56
C GLN A 343 11.95 -34.48 -6.59
N ILE A 344 11.12 -33.95 -7.48
CA ILE A 344 9.95 -34.65 -8.04
C ILE A 344 10.05 -34.56 -9.57
N ASP A 345 9.95 -35.72 -10.19
CA ASP A 345 10.19 -36.01 -11.60
C ASP A 345 8.84 -36.04 -12.33
N GLU A 346 8.64 -35.23 -13.37
CA GLU A 346 7.59 -35.49 -14.36
C GLU A 346 7.96 -34.91 -15.74
N GLN A 347 8.00 -35.80 -16.72
CA GLN A 347 8.47 -35.62 -18.09
C GLN A 347 7.40 -35.02 -19.00
N ILE A 348 7.72 -33.96 -19.77
CA ILE A 348 7.03 -33.63 -21.03
C ILE A 348 8.07 -33.15 -22.07
N ASP A 349 7.92 -33.68 -23.30
CA ASP A 349 8.84 -33.62 -24.45
C ASP A 349 8.77 -32.29 -25.24
N PRO A 350 9.91 -31.65 -25.59
CA PRO A 350 9.98 -30.36 -26.27
C PRO A 350 10.40 -30.49 -27.76
N GLU A 351 9.56 -30.03 -28.69
CA GLU A 351 10.03 -29.65 -30.03
C GLU A 351 9.40 -28.34 -30.50
N ALA A 352 10.20 -27.26 -30.43
CA ALA A 352 10.55 -26.37 -31.54
C ALA A 352 10.63 -24.88 -31.11
N MET A 353 11.85 -24.33 -31.00
CA MET A 353 12.27 -22.97 -31.47
C MET A 353 13.75 -22.67 -31.09
N PRO A 354 14.44 -21.69 -31.73
CA PRO A 354 15.88 -21.74 -32.00
C PRO A 354 16.78 -21.32 -30.82
N ALA A 355 17.94 -21.98 -30.73
CA ALA A 355 18.88 -21.88 -29.62
C ALA A 355 19.59 -20.52 -29.48
N CYS A 356 19.54 -19.94 -28.28
CA CYS A 356 20.44 -18.89 -27.81
C CYS A 356 21.68 -19.55 -27.17
N ASP A 357 22.90 -19.07 -27.45
CA ASP A 357 24.16 -19.63 -26.91
C ASP A 357 24.39 -19.14 -25.47
N VAL A 358 23.63 -19.72 -24.54
CA VAL A 358 23.64 -19.42 -23.09
C VAL A 358 25.05 -19.45 -22.46
N PRO A 359 25.96 -20.38 -22.83
CA PRO A 359 27.36 -20.36 -22.37
C PRO A 359 28.13 -19.06 -22.70
N ALA A 360 27.87 -18.46 -23.87
CA ALA A 360 28.56 -17.23 -24.27
C ALA A 360 28.14 -16.03 -23.40
N LEU A 361 26.83 -15.89 -23.14
CA LEU A 361 26.26 -14.85 -22.26
C LEU A 361 26.73 -14.99 -20.81
N ALA A 362 26.82 -16.22 -20.29
CA ALA A 362 27.34 -16.51 -18.95
C ALA A 362 28.78 -16.02 -18.76
N SER A 363 29.63 -16.23 -19.78
CA SER A 363 31.03 -15.81 -19.73
C SER A 363 31.19 -14.30 -19.69
N VAL A 364 30.34 -13.57 -20.42
CA VAL A 364 30.35 -12.10 -20.47
C VAL A 364 29.85 -11.52 -19.15
N ALA A 365 28.80 -12.10 -18.57
CA ALA A 365 28.26 -11.70 -17.28
C ALA A 365 29.24 -11.96 -16.11
N GLN A 366 29.93 -13.11 -16.10
CA GLN A 366 30.99 -13.39 -15.12
C GLN A 366 32.14 -12.39 -15.23
N ALA A 367 32.60 -12.08 -16.46
CA ALA A 367 33.68 -11.13 -16.67
C ALA A 367 33.32 -9.68 -16.29
N ALA A 368 32.03 -9.32 -16.35
CA ALA A 368 31.54 -8.04 -15.85
C ALA A 368 31.51 -8.01 -14.31
N ALA A 369 31.00 -9.07 -13.68
CA ALA A 369 30.94 -9.17 -12.22
C ALA A 369 32.33 -9.27 -11.57
N ASP A 370 33.28 -9.95 -12.22
CA ASP A 370 34.67 -10.05 -11.74
C ASP A 370 35.35 -8.67 -11.72
N ARG A 371 35.09 -7.83 -12.73
CA ARG A 371 35.63 -6.45 -12.77
C ARG A 371 35.07 -5.59 -11.64
N VAL A 372 33.75 -5.67 -11.40
CA VAL A 372 33.09 -4.95 -10.31
C VAL A 372 33.58 -5.44 -8.94
N TYR A 373 33.71 -6.75 -8.76
CA TYR A 373 34.25 -7.32 -7.52
C TYR A 373 35.69 -6.87 -7.25
N ASP A 374 36.55 -6.86 -8.28
CA ASP A 374 37.95 -6.46 -8.13
C ASP A 374 38.08 -4.97 -7.74
N GLU A 375 37.18 -4.12 -8.21
CA GLU A 375 37.10 -2.72 -7.80
C GLU A 375 36.62 -2.55 -6.34
N VAL A 376 35.60 -3.31 -5.93
CA VAL A 376 35.10 -3.31 -4.54
C VAL A 376 36.16 -3.87 -3.57
N ALA A 377 36.87 -4.93 -3.95
CA ALA A 377 37.95 -5.51 -3.17
C ALA A 377 39.14 -4.53 -3.04
N ASN A 378 39.45 -3.78 -4.10
CA ASN A 378 40.45 -2.72 -4.06
C ASN A 378 40.01 -1.55 -3.16
N GLY A 379 38.75 -1.11 -3.26
CA GLY A 379 38.19 -0.08 -2.39
C GLY A 379 38.18 -0.48 -0.90
N PHE A 380 37.83 -1.73 -0.61
CA PHE A 380 37.91 -2.31 0.74
C PHE A 380 39.34 -2.31 1.28
N THR A 381 40.31 -2.71 0.44
CA THR A 381 41.73 -2.73 0.83
C THR A 381 42.24 -1.31 1.11
N GLN A 382 41.89 -0.34 0.27
CA GLN A 382 42.24 1.08 0.48
C GLN A 382 41.61 1.66 1.75
N ALA A 383 40.37 1.28 2.07
CA ALA A 383 39.69 1.69 3.30
C ALA A 383 40.37 1.09 4.55
N VAL A 384 40.72 -0.20 4.52
CA VAL A 384 41.46 -0.86 5.61
C VAL A 384 42.85 -0.21 5.80
N ASP A 385 43.54 0.13 4.72
CA ASP A 385 44.83 0.83 4.78
C ASP A 385 44.71 2.28 5.29
N ALA A 386 43.64 2.99 4.94
CA ALA A 386 43.34 4.32 5.46
C ALA A 386 43.06 4.28 6.98
N VAL A 387 42.29 3.30 7.45
CA VAL A 387 42.01 3.07 8.88
C VAL A 387 43.28 2.68 9.62
N LYS A 388 44.13 1.84 9.03
CA LYS A 388 45.45 1.49 9.58
C LYS A 388 46.36 2.72 9.71
N ALA A 389 46.38 3.59 8.70
CA ALA A 389 47.18 4.82 8.73
C ALA A 389 46.65 5.84 9.76
N LEU A 390 45.33 5.92 9.93
CA LEU A 390 44.67 6.79 10.90
C LEU A 390 44.92 6.31 12.34
N THR A 391 44.73 5.02 12.60
CA THR A 391 44.95 4.40 13.93
C THR A 391 46.42 4.45 14.36
N ALA A 392 47.36 4.29 13.41
CA ALA A 392 48.79 4.51 13.66
C ALA A 392 49.14 5.95 14.09
N LYS A 393 48.45 6.96 13.54
CA LYS A 393 48.61 8.38 13.94
C LYS A 393 47.96 8.68 15.28
N LEU A 394 46.92 7.94 15.64
CA LEU A 394 46.16 8.10 16.89
C LEU A 394 46.69 7.22 18.03
N GLY A 395 47.67 6.34 17.78
CA GLY A 395 48.26 5.44 18.78
C GLY A 395 47.36 4.26 19.18
N VAL A 396 46.39 3.90 18.34
CA VAL A 396 45.40 2.85 18.59
C VAL A 396 45.81 1.56 17.88
N ALA A 397 45.74 0.42 18.57
CA ALA A 397 46.06 -0.87 17.98
C ALA A 397 44.94 -1.33 17.01
N PHE A 398 45.31 -1.60 15.76
CA PHE A 398 44.41 -2.09 14.71
C PHE A 398 45.03 -3.33 14.07
N ASP A 399 44.28 -4.44 14.01
CA ASP A 399 44.69 -5.68 13.35
C ASP A 399 43.98 -5.85 12.00
N PRO A 400 44.65 -5.53 10.87
CA PRO A 400 44.05 -5.61 9.54
C PRO A 400 43.68 -7.04 9.13
N ALA A 401 44.31 -8.07 9.72
CA ALA A 401 44.10 -9.47 9.33
C ALA A 401 42.73 -10.03 9.75
N SER A 402 42.03 -9.34 10.64
CA SER A 402 40.69 -9.70 11.10
C SER A 402 39.57 -9.35 10.10
N PHE A 403 39.88 -8.60 9.04
CA PHE A 403 38.94 -8.13 8.03
C PHE A 403 39.23 -8.82 6.68
N LYS A 404 38.24 -9.55 6.15
CA LYS A 404 38.34 -10.21 4.83
C LYS A 404 37.39 -9.52 3.84
N PRO A 405 37.78 -9.35 2.56
CA PRO A 405 36.88 -8.86 1.53
C PRO A 405 35.68 -9.82 1.34
N PRO A 406 34.55 -9.34 0.79
CA PRO A 406 33.41 -10.20 0.45
C PRO A 406 33.81 -11.34 -0.49
N SER A 407 33.00 -12.40 -0.60
CA SER A 407 33.28 -13.51 -1.50
C SER A 407 32.95 -13.18 -2.96
N ARG A 408 33.79 -13.63 -3.91
CA ARG A 408 33.55 -13.46 -5.35
C ARG A 408 32.24 -14.12 -5.79
N PRO A 409 31.39 -13.45 -6.59
CA PRO A 409 30.20 -14.06 -7.18
C PRO A 409 30.57 -15.05 -8.30
N ASP A 410 29.97 -16.25 -8.28
CA ASP A 410 30.18 -17.32 -9.28
C ASP A 410 28.97 -17.44 -10.24
N ILE A 411 28.83 -16.46 -11.11
CA ILE A 411 27.80 -16.37 -12.15
C ILE A 411 27.92 -17.51 -13.16
N ALA A 412 29.14 -17.94 -13.51
CA ALA A 412 29.37 -19.07 -14.40
C ALA A 412 28.86 -20.38 -13.79
N GLY A 413 29.06 -20.60 -12.49
CA GLY A 413 28.46 -21.70 -11.73
C GLY A 413 26.93 -21.60 -11.64
N MET A 414 26.38 -20.40 -11.49
CA MET A 414 24.94 -20.15 -11.48
C MET A 414 24.29 -20.43 -12.85
N VAL A 415 24.96 -20.10 -13.96
CA VAL A 415 24.44 -20.39 -15.32
C VAL A 415 24.66 -21.85 -15.70
N ALA A 416 25.73 -22.51 -15.23
CA ALA A 416 25.93 -23.94 -15.42
C ALA A 416 24.91 -24.82 -14.66
N GLN A 417 24.25 -24.27 -13.64
CA GLN A 417 23.13 -24.91 -12.94
C GLN A 417 21.79 -24.81 -13.69
N ILE A 418 21.72 -23.97 -14.73
CA ILE A 418 20.58 -23.90 -15.65
C ILE A 418 20.70 -25.07 -16.63
N LYS A 419 20.26 -26.26 -16.22
CA LYS A 419 19.96 -27.32 -17.17
C LYS A 419 18.64 -27.00 -17.86
N ASP A 420 18.78 -26.67 -19.13
CA ASP A 420 17.80 -26.79 -20.23
C ASP A 420 16.36 -27.10 -19.79
N THR A 421 15.66 -26.08 -19.31
CA THR A 421 14.21 -26.06 -19.07
C THR A 421 13.60 -25.06 -20.04
N SER A 422 13.55 -25.43 -21.33
CA SER A 422 12.90 -24.59 -22.34
C SER A 422 11.39 -24.82 -22.34
N SER A 423 10.64 -23.86 -21.79
CA SER A 423 9.35 -23.46 -22.36
C SER A 423 8.92 -22.02 -22.07
N THR A 424 9.64 -21.24 -21.25
CA THR A 424 9.44 -19.78 -21.22
C THR A 424 10.39 -19.09 -22.21
N PRO A 425 9.89 -18.20 -23.09
CA PRO A 425 10.74 -17.35 -23.91
C PRO A 425 11.71 -16.57 -23.02
N PHE A 426 12.95 -16.39 -23.47
CA PHE A 426 13.94 -15.53 -22.81
C PHE A 426 13.37 -14.11 -22.71
N ASP A 427 12.84 -13.77 -21.53
CA ASP A 427 12.45 -12.40 -21.19
C ASP A 427 13.67 -11.66 -20.64
N ALA A 428 14.35 -10.96 -21.55
CA ALA A 428 15.50 -10.12 -21.24
C ALA A 428 15.16 -9.04 -20.20
N VAL A 429 13.91 -8.58 -20.15
CA VAL A 429 13.45 -7.51 -19.25
C VAL A 429 13.33 -8.04 -17.82
N SER A 430 12.79 -9.26 -17.64
CA SER A 430 12.70 -9.90 -16.32
C SER A 430 14.08 -10.33 -15.78
N HIS A 431 15.02 -10.68 -16.65
CA HIS A 431 16.41 -10.96 -16.27
C HIS A 431 17.20 -9.69 -15.95
N GLU A 432 17.04 -8.61 -16.72
CA GLU A 432 17.63 -7.31 -16.43
C GLU A 432 17.10 -6.74 -15.10
N ALA A 433 15.81 -6.89 -14.82
CA ALA A 433 15.21 -6.51 -13.55
C ALA A 433 15.77 -7.34 -12.38
N SER A 434 16.01 -8.64 -12.58
CA SER A 434 16.60 -9.53 -11.57
C SER A 434 18.07 -9.17 -11.30
N ILE A 435 18.84 -8.83 -12.34
CA ILE A 435 20.22 -8.35 -12.24
C ILE A 435 20.26 -6.97 -11.56
N ARG A 436 19.37 -6.03 -11.92
CA ARG A 436 19.22 -4.73 -11.25
C ARG A 436 18.89 -4.89 -9.76
N THR A 437 18.03 -5.84 -9.42
CA THR A 437 17.65 -6.14 -8.04
C THR A 437 18.81 -6.75 -7.25
N ALA A 438 19.56 -7.68 -7.85
CA ALA A 438 20.74 -8.29 -7.24
C ALA A 438 21.87 -7.28 -7.02
N VAL A 439 22.10 -6.36 -7.97
CA VAL A 439 23.08 -5.27 -7.85
C VAL A 439 22.65 -4.26 -6.78
N ALA A 440 21.36 -3.90 -6.71
CA ALA A 440 20.84 -3.03 -5.66
C ALA A 440 20.98 -3.68 -4.26
N GLN A 441 20.71 -4.98 -4.14
CA GLN A 441 20.87 -5.72 -2.89
C GLN A 441 22.35 -5.84 -2.47
N ALA A 442 23.25 -6.09 -3.41
CA ALA A 442 24.69 -6.11 -3.14
C ALA A 442 25.20 -4.73 -2.69
N GLN A 443 24.69 -3.65 -3.27
CA GLN A 443 25.01 -2.28 -2.86
C GLN A 443 24.48 -1.96 -1.45
N ILE A 444 23.26 -2.38 -1.13
CA ILE A 444 22.67 -2.23 0.22
C ILE A 444 23.49 -3.01 1.25
N GLN A 445 23.85 -4.26 0.96
CA GLN A 445 24.69 -5.07 1.85
C GLN A 445 26.10 -4.50 2.02
N ALA A 446 26.70 -3.96 0.95
CA ALA A 446 27.99 -3.27 1.02
C ALA A 446 27.92 -1.98 1.86
N ASN A 447 26.85 -1.21 1.73
CA ASN A 447 26.60 0.01 2.51
C ASN A 447 26.34 -0.32 3.99
N GLU A 448 25.62 -1.39 4.29
CA GLU A 448 25.41 -1.87 5.66
C GLU A 448 26.70 -2.40 6.30
N GLN A 449 27.54 -3.11 5.53
CA GLN A 449 28.85 -3.54 5.99
C GLN A 449 29.81 -2.37 6.18
N ALA A 450 29.75 -1.33 5.34
CA ALA A 450 30.47 -0.06 5.53
C ALA A 450 30.00 0.69 6.79
N ALA A 451 28.70 0.71 7.09
CA ALA A 451 28.17 1.27 8.32
C ALA A 451 28.61 0.47 9.57
N ARG A 452 28.71 -0.86 9.47
CA ARG A 452 29.26 -1.72 10.53
C ARG A 452 30.78 -1.55 10.68
N LEU A 453 31.53 -1.31 9.59
CA LEU A 453 32.96 -0.99 9.59
C LEU A 453 33.27 0.31 10.35
N VAL A 454 32.38 1.31 10.28
CA VAL A 454 32.49 2.56 11.07
C VAL A 454 32.23 2.30 12.56
N GLY A 455 31.29 1.40 12.89
CA GLY A 455 31.02 0.98 14.27
C GLY A 455 32.12 0.12 14.90
N ALA A 456 32.76 -0.77 14.13
CA ALA A 456 33.76 -1.72 14.63
C ALA A 456 35.20 -1.16 14.73
N ALA A 457 35.45 0.08 14.28
CA ALA A 457 36.78 0.71 14.25
C ALA A 457 37.25 1.32 15.60
N GLY A 458 36.58 1.01 16.72
CA GLY A 458 37.04 1.41 18.06
C GLY A 458 37.00 2.91 18.34
N LEU A 459 36.18 3.66 17.60
CA LEU A 459 35.90 5.09 17.85
C LEU A 459 34.87 5.30 18.98
N GLU A 460 34.44 4.25 19.68
CA GLU A 460 33.48 4.32 20.79
C GLU A 460 33.92 5.24 21.93
N ALA A 461 35.22 5.33 22.23
CA ALA A 461 35.71 6.20 23.31
C ALA A 461 35.63 7.70 22.95
N GLN A 462 35.78 8.04 21.67
CA GLN A 462 35.66 9.42 21.18
C GLN A 462 34.21 9.77 20.85
N LEU A 463 33.42 8.80 20.36
CA LEU A 463 31.96 8.93 20.26
C LEU A 463 31.35 9.12 21.65
N GLN A 464 31.86 8.46 22.70
CA GLN A 464 31.43 8.69 24.08
C GLN A 464 31.82 10.07 24.60
N GLN A 465 32.94 10.64 24.17
CA GLN A 465 33.30 12.03 24.49
C GLN A 465 32.41 13.05 23.77
N VAL A 466 32.01 12.76 22.52
CA VAL A 466 31.05 13.58 21.76
C VAL A 466 29.63 13.40 22.29
N GLN A 467 29.23 12.18 22.67
CA GLN A 467 27.95 11.84 23.31
C GLN A 467 27.85 12.42 24.73
N ALA A 468 28.96 12.51 25.46
CA ALA A 468 29.00 13.16 26.78
C ALA A 468 28.90 14.70 26.69
N MET A 469 29.14 15.27 25.51
CA MET A 469 28.98 16.70 25.23
C MET A 469 27.68 17.01 24.48
N ALA A 470 27.01 16.00 23.91
CA ALA A 470 25.69 16.11 23.31
C ALA A 470 24.62 15.91 24.39
N VAL A 471 23.98 17.00 24.79
CA VAL A 471 22.78 16.98 25.63
C VAL A 471 21.62 16.36 24.82
N ASP A 472 20.81 15.51 25.45
CA ASP A 472 19.52 14.95 24.97
C ASP A 472 19.52 13.79 23.94
N GLY A 473 20.27 12.72 24.20
CA GLY A 473 19.76 11.34 23.96
C GLY A 473 19.48 10.86 22.52
N VAL A 474 20.05 11.47 21.47
CA VAL A 474 19.91 11.01 20.08
C VAL A 474 21.08 10.10 19.64
N PRO A 475 20.84 8.94 18.97
CA PRO A 475 21.91 8.14 18.37
C PRO A 475 22.56 8.83 17.16
N LEU A 476 23.89 8.81 17.08
CA LEU A 476 24.66 9.45 15.99
C LEU A 476 24.28 8.97 14.58
N ALA A 477 23.75 7.75 14.45
CA ALA A 477 23.29 7.17 13.18
C ALA A 477 22.05 7.86 12.58
N ALA A 478 21.37 8.72 13.36
CA ALA A 478 20.18 9.46 12.95
C ALA A 478 20.43 10.96 12.70
N MET A 479 21.67 11.43 12.83
CA MET A 479 22.04 12.84 12.62
C MET A 479 22.58 13.08 11.19
N ASP A 480 22.20 14.20 10.59
CA ASP A 480 22.83 14.73 9.39
C ASP A 480 24.28 15.18 9.73
N LEU A 481 25.28 14.75 8.94
CA LEU A 481 26.69 15.07 9.20
C LEU A 481 27.01 16.56 9.00
N ASP A 482 26.18 17.29 8.25
CA ASP A 482 26.26 18.75 8.14
C ASP A 482 25.86 19.45 9.46
N ASP A 483 24.93 18.88 10.23
CA ASP A 483 24.59 19.37 11.58
C ASP A 483 25.73 19.08 12.58
N VAL A 484 26.39 17.92 12.45
CA VAL A 484 27.57 17.56 13.26
C VAL A 484 28.72 18.53 13.00
N THR A 485 28.96 18.89 11.74
CA THR A 485 30.00 19.88 11.41
C THR A 485 29.61 21.28 11.83
N GLN A 486 28.33 21.68 11.88
CA GLN A 486 27.90 23.01 12.36
C GLN A 486 27.95 23.15 13.90
N HIS A 487 27.88 22.06 14.65
CA HIS A 487 27.89 22.07 16.12
C HIS A 487 29.29 21.92 16.75
N LEU A 488 30.34 21.74 15.96
CA LEU A 488 31.72 21.73 16.47
C LEU A 488 32.20 23.15 16.90
N PRO A 489 32.91 23.31 18.03
CA PRO A 489 33.47 24.59 18.45
C PRO A 489 34.47 25.17 17.44
N ALA A 490 34.55 26.50 17.35
CA ALA A 490 35.42 27.22 16.40
C ALA A 490 36.92 26.87 16.52
N GLU A 491 37.35 26.32 17.65
CA GLU A 491 38.74 25.95 17.96
C GLU A 491 39.24 24.69 17.23
N GLN A 492 38.34 23.90 16.61
CA GLN A 492 38.69 22.67 15.87
C GLN A 492 38.56 22.79 14.34
N ALA A 493 38.98 23.94 13.78
CA ALA A 493 38.87 24.23 12.35
C ALA A 493 39.58 23.21 11.43
N ALA A 494 40.67 22.58 11.88
CA ALA A 494 41.41 21.59 11.09
C ALA A 494 40.63 20.28 10.87
N LEU A 495 39.83 19.86 11.86
CA LEU A 495 38.99 18.66 11.76
C LEU A 495 37.78 18.89 10.85
N ARG A 496 37.15 20.07 10.97
CA ARG A 496 36.10 20.54 10.04
C ARG A 496 36.58 20.57 8.59
N ALA A 497 37.75 21.14 8.34
CA ALA A 497 38.32 21.22 6.99
C ALA A 497 38.67 19.84 6.40
N SER A 498 39.15 18.91 7.24
CA SER A 498 39.49 17.56 6.79
C SER A 498 38.25 16.68 6.52
N LEU A 499 37.15 16.87 7.27
CA LEU A 499 35.88 16.18 7.03
C LEU A 499 35.20 16.70 5.74
N ALA A 500 35.18 18.01 5.56
CA ALA A 500 34.64 18.65 4.35
C ALA A 500 35.41 18.23 3.08
N ALA A 501 36.74 18.09 3.17
CA ALA A 501 37.57 17.62 2.06
C ALA A 501 37.34 16.14 1.72
N GLY A 502 37.08 15.29 2.72
CA GLY A 502 36.74 13.88 2.52
C GLY A 502 35.36 13.69 1.85
N LEU A 503 34.39 14.52 2.22
CA LEU A 503 33.04 14.55 1.63
C LEU A 503 33.07 15.06 0.18
N LEU A 504 33.84 16.11 -0.11
CA LEU A 504 34.04 16.58 -1.49
C LEU A 504 34.62 15.46 -2.36
N ARG A 505 35.59 14.70 -1.82
CA ARG A 505 36.22 13.58 -2.53
C ARG A 505 35.29 12.38 -2.72
N ALA A 506 34.40 12.11 -1.77
CA ALA A 506 33.38 11.07 -1.89
C ALA A 506 32.35 11.41 -2.97
N ASN A 507 31.90 12.67 -3.02
CA ASN A 507 30.98 13.16 -4.05
C ASN A 507 31.62 13.19 -5.46
N GLU A 508 32.91 13.53 -5.54
CA GLU A 508 33.70 13.41 -6.79
C GLU A 508 33.79 11.95 -7.26
N LEU A 509 33.99 11.02 -6.33
CA LEU A 509 34.08 9.58 -6.63
C LEU A 509 32.73 9.00 -7.06
N GLU A 510 31.63 9.42 -6.42
CA GLU A 510 30.27 9.05 -6.80
C GLU A 510 29.93 9.56 -8.21
N ALA A 511 30.32 10.79 -8.54
CA ALA A 511 30.18 11.33 -9.89
C ALA A 511 31.02 10.56 -10.93
N GLU A 512 32.24 10.13 -10.56
CA GLU A 512 33.11 9.32 -11.42
C GLU A 512 32.54 7.91 -11.64
N ILE A 513 31.98 7.29 -10.59
CA ILE A 513 31.32 5.98 -10.66
C ILE A 513 30.08 6.06 -11.56
N ARG A 514 29.21 7.06 -11.35
CA ARG A 514 28.01 7.29 -12.18
C ARG A 514 28.37 7.45 -13.66
N SER A 515 29.37 8.30 -13.97
CA SER A 515 29.84 8.49 -15.34
C SER A 515 30.36 7.22 -16.01
N LYS A 516 30.99 6.31 -15.26
CA LYS A 516 31.51 5.04 -15.80
C LYS A 516 30.43 3.96 -15.89
N VAL A 517 29.43 3.99 -15.02
CA VAL A 517 28.22 3.17 -15.11
C VAL A 517 27.39 3.56 -16.34
N ASP A 518 27.27 4.86 -16.62
CA ASP A 518 26.59 5.37 -17.81
C ASP A 518 27.33 4.97 -19.10
N ALA A 519 28.66 5.05 -19.11
CA ALA A 519 29.49 4.58 -20.22
C ALA A 519 29.39 3.06 -20.44
N ALA A 520 29.30 2.27 -19.37
CA ALA A 520 29.06 0.83 -19.45
C ALA A 520 27.63 0.51 -19.93
N ARG A 521 26.65 1.37 -19.63
CA ARG A 521 25.27 1.30 -20.13
C ARG A 521 25.22 1.53 -21.65
N GLU A 522 25.96 2.52 -22.15
CA GLU A 522 26.08 2.79 -23.58
C GLU A 522 26.77 1.66 -24.34
N GLU A 523 27.84 1.07 -23.79
CA GLU A 523 28.47 -0.12 -24.36
C GLU A 523 27.50 -1.32 -24.37
N LEU A 524 26.65 -1.47 -23.36
CA LEU A 524 25.68 -2.57 -23.27
C LEU A 524 24.48 -2.39 -24.24
N ALA A 525 24.05 -1.14 -24.46
CA ALA A 525 23.03 -0.78 -25.44
C ALA A 525 23.53 -0.97 -26.89
N ALA A 526 24.84 -0.85 -27.13
CA ALA A 526 25.46 -1.07 -28.45
C ALA A 526 25.54 -2.56 -28.85
N ILE A 527 25.43 -3.48 -27.89
CA ILE A 527 25.62 -4.93 -28.10
C ILE A 527 24.28 -5.69 -28.11
N THR A 528 23.17 -5.04 -27.73
CA THR A 528 21.83 -5.64 -27.77
C THR A 528 21.22 -5.48 -29.17
N PRO A 529 20.92 -6.58 -29.91
CA PRO A 529 20.19 -6.46 -31.17
C PRO A 529 18.76 -6.03 -30.86
N ALA A 530 18.38 -4.86 -31.38
CA ALA A 530 17.07 -4.23 -31.25
C ALA A 530 15.94 -5.22 -31.56
N ALA A 531 15.15 -5.58 -30.54
CA ALA A 531 13.95 -6.38 -30.69
C ALA A 531 12.71 -5.48 -30.61
N THR A 532 12.05 -5.40 -31.77
CA THR A 532 10.63 -5.10 -31.99
C THR A 532 10.18 -3.64 -31.98
N THR A 533 10.59 -2.96 -33.05
CA THR A 533 9.80 -1.92 -33.72
C THR A 533 8.36 -2.39 -34.00
N ALA A 534 7.37 -1.63 -33.54
CA ALA A 534 6.01 -1.64 -34.07
C ALA A 534 6.03 -1.21 -35.56
N PRO A 535 5.04 -1.59 -36.38
CA PRO A 535 5.19 -1.66 -37.84
C PRO A 535 5.46 -0.27 -38.43
N GLN A 536 6.70 -0.02 -38.80
CA GLN A 536 7.07 1.11 -39.64
C GLN A 536 6.54 0.83 -41.04
N GLY A 537 5.49 1.55 -41.42
CA GLY A 537 5.22 1.76 -42.84
C GLY A 537 6.50 2.30 -43.48
N GLU A 538 6.89 1.72 -44.61
CA GLU A 538 8.10 2.09 -45.35
C GLU A 538 8.15 3.61 -45.61
N VAL A 539 8.92 4.33 -44.79
CA VAL A 539 9.29 5.72 -45.05
C VAL A 539 10.62 5.69 -45.80
N GLN A 540 10.59 6.20 -47.02
CA GLN A 540 11.75 6.34 -47.89
C GLN A 540 12.84 7.20 -47.22
N VAL A 541 14.06 6.68 -47.15
CA VAL A 541 15.31 7.46 -46.98
C VAL A 541 15.95 7.51 -48.39
N PRO A 542 16.44 8.64 -48.92
CA PRO A 542 17.18 9.68 -48.20
C PRO A 542 16.82 11.13 -48.53
N ALA A 543 16.89 11.97 -47.50
CA ALA A 543 17.22 13.37 -47.64
C ALA A 543 18.25 13.65 -46.55
N ASP A 544 19.49 13.98 -46.92
CA ASP A 544 20.42 14.61 -45.97
C ASP A 544 19.74 15.92 -45.55
N TRP A 545 19.02 15.88 -44.44
CA TRP A 545 18.48 17.06 -43.82
C TRP A 545 19.68 17.90 -43.42
N THR A 546 19.68 19.16 -43.84
CA THR A 546 20.58 20.19 -43.33
C THR A 546 19.74 21.27 -42.67
N ARG A 547 20.35 22.10 -41.83
CA ARG A 547 19.68 23.25 -41.21
C ARG A 547 18.97 24.11 -42.26
N GLU A 548 19.63 24.40 -43.37
CA GLU A 548 19.10 25.24 -44.46
C GLU A 548 17.90 24.57 -45.14
N ARG A 549 17.92 23.25 -45.28
CA ARG A 549 16.81 22.49 -45.86
C ARG A 549 15.59 22.49 -44.95
N VAL A 550 15.77 22.30 -43.64
CA VAL A 550 14.68 22.40 -42.65
C VAL A 550 14.06 23.80 -42.73
N GLN A 551 14.89 24.84 -42.72
CA GLN A 551 14.44 26.23 -42.83
C GLN A 551 13.69 26.51 -44.14
N ALA A 552 14.18 26.01 -45.28
CA ALA A 552 13.54 26.20 -46.57
C ALA A 552 12.17 25.49 -46.66
N VAL A 553 12.06 24.27 -46.14
CA VAL A 553 10.80 23.51 -46.11
C VAL A 553 9.77 24.20 -45.21
N TYR A 554 10.19 24.64 -44.02
CA TYR A 554 9.32 25.41 -43.11
C TYR A 554 8.88 26.75 -43.70
N GLN A 555 9.80 27.53 -44.31
CA GLN A 555 9.47 28.81 -44.95
C GLN A 555 8.54 28.66 -46.16
N ALA A 556 8.57 27.50 -46.83
CA ALA A 556 7.62 27.17 -47.89
C ALA A 556 6.22 26.79 -47.35
N GLY A 557 6.04 26.71 -46.03
CA GLY A 557 4.78 26.30 -45.39
C GLY A 557 4.50 24.80 -45.46
N ASN A 558 5.53 23.99 -45.75
CA ASN A 558 5.39 22.55 -45.84
C ASN A 558 5.55 21.89 -44.45
N SER A 559 4.84 20.78 -44.26
CA SER A 559 4.95 19.97 -43.03
C SER A 559 6.32 19.30 -42.91
N LEU A 560 6.82 19.23 -41.68
CA LEU A 560 8.03 18.52 -41.27
C LEU A 560 7.69 17.26 -40.46
N ALA A 561 6.44 16.77 -40.54
CA ALA A 561 5.97 15.59 -39.81
C ALA A 561 6.57 14.27 -40.35
N GLY A 562 6.76 13.31 -39.45
CA GLY A 562 7.26 11.96 -39.73
C GLY A 562 8.70 11.92 -40.22
N GLN A 563 9.45 13.00 -40.04
CA GLN A 563 10.83 13.12 -40.50
C GLN A 563 11.82 12.68 -39.42
N ARG A 564 12.98 12.19 -39.84
CA ARG A 564 14.09 11.86 -38.94
C ARG A 564 15.21 12.87 -39.12
N PHE A 565 15.53 13.58 -38.04
CA PHE A 565 16.60 14.55 -37.92
C PHE A 565 17.69 13.96 -37.02
N VAL A 566 18.92 13.86 -37.54
CA VAL A 566 20.04 13.23 -36.82
C VAL A 566 21.23 14.18 -36.84
N ASN A 567 21.82 14.48 -35.69
CA ASN A 567 23.02 15.31 -35.53
C ASN A 567 22.93 16.69 -36.20
N LEU A 568 21.74 17.29 -36.23
CA LEU A 568 21.50 18.58 -36.85
C LEU A 568 21.65 19.74 -35.88
N ASP A 569 22.26 20.82 -36.36
CA ASP A 569 22.25 22.11 -35.68
C ASP A 569 21.04 22.94 -36.11
N LEU A 570 20.02 22.96 -35.25
CA LEU A 570 18.79 23.74 -35.34
C LEU A 570 18.73 24.83 -34.25
N SER A 571 19.85 25.13 -33.59
CA SER A 571 19.95 26.12 -32.52
C SER A 571 19.42 27.49 -32.95
N ALA A 572 18.64 28.16 -32.10
CA ALA A 572 18.04 29.48 -32.34
C ALA A 572 17.17 29.60 -33.60
N LEU A 573 16.82 28.49 -34.27
CA LEU A 573 15.92 28.52 -35.42
C LEU A 573 14.48 28.80 -34.93
N ASP A 574 13.73 29.60 -35.69
CA ASP A 574 12.31 29.81 -35.44
C ASP A 574 11.48 28.84 -36.29
N LEU A 575 10.83 27.91 -35.61
CA LEU A 575 9.93 26.88 -36.10
C LEU A 575 8.55 27.00 -35.42
N SER A 576 8.14 28.22 -35.08
CA SER A 576 6.84 28.48 -34.43
C SER A 576 5.68 27.99 -35.29
N ASN A 577 4.71 27.28 -34.70
CA ASN A 577 3.58 26.67 -35.43
C ASN A 577 3.98 25.63 -36.49
N ALA A 578 5.22 25.12 -36.46
CA ALA A 578 5.64 24.04 -37.35
C ALA A 578 4.83 22.76 -37.05
N ASP A 579 4.47 22.03 -38.11
CA ASP A 579 3.94 20.68 -38.01
C ASP A 579 5.10 19.69 -38.01
N LEU A 580 5.39 19.12 -36.85
CA LEU A 580 6.51 18.23 -36.58
C LEU A 580 6.06 16.87 -36.04
N ARG A 581 4.75 16.57 -36.08
CA ARG A 581 4.16 15.35 -35.53
C ARG A 581 4.93 14.11 -35.95
N THR A 582 5.10 13.16 -35.03
CA THR A 582 5.75 11.86 -35.26
C THR A 582 7.22 11.94 -35.74
N SER A 583 7.82 13.14 -35.73
CA SER A 583 9.21 13.32 -36.13
C SER A 583 10.18 12.90 -35.02
N GLN A 584 11.35 12.42 -35.43
CA GLN A 584 12.40 11.91 -34.56
C GLN A 584 13.61 12.85 -34.62
N PHE A 585 14.11 13.23 -33.46
CA PHE A 585 15.32 14.03 -33.28
C PHE A 585 16.32 13.22 -32.46
N GLU A 586 17.49 12.97 -33.03
CA GLU A 586 18.56 12.20 -32.39
C GLU A 586 19.86 13.02 -32.44
N GLY A 587 20.49 13.27 -31.30
CA GLY A 587 21.76 14.02 -31.24
C GLY A 587 21.66 15.47 -31.75
N CYS A 588 20.45 16.03 -31.85
CA CYS A 588 20.24 17.35 -32.44
C CYS A 588 20.50 18.48 -31.44
N GLN A 589 21.02 19.59 -31.95
CA GLN A 589 21.22 20.84 -31.21
C GLN A 589 20.03 21.77 -31.47
N LEU A 590 19.21 22.01 -30.46
CA LEU A 590 17.97 22.78 -30.50
C LEU A 590 18.00 23.94 -29.49
N GLN A 591 19.19 24.33 -29.03
CA GLN A 591 19.33 25.35 -27.98
C GLN A 591 18.75 26.69 -28.44
N GLY A 592 17.87 27.29 -27.65
CA GLY A 592 17.18 28.53 -27.98
C GLY A 592 16.23 28.44 -29.18
N CYS A 593 15.97 27.24 -29.73
CA CYS A 593 15.03 27.05 -30.84
C CYS A 593 13.62 27.47 -30.41
N THR A 594 12.93 28.19 -31.28
CA THR A 594 11.55 28.64 -31.01
C THR A 594 10.57 27.70 -31.67
N LEU A 595 9.87 26.91 -30.85
CA LEU A 595 8.85 25.92 -31.22
C LEU A 595 7.49 26.31 -30.63
N THR A 596 7.25 27.61 -30.46
CA THR A 596 6.03 28.14 -29.86
C THR A 596 4.82 27.74 -30.69
N ALA A 597 3.81 27.16 -30.05
CA ALA A 597 2.60 26.62 -30.69
C ALA A 597 2.87 25.60 -31.81
N ALA A 598 4.05 24.96 -31.84
CA ALA A 598 4.33 23.87 -32.76
C ALA A 598 3.54 22.60 -32.39
N ASP A 599 3.24 21.78 -33.39
CA ASP A 599 2.60 20.47 -33.21
C ASP A 599 3.68 19.38 -33.19
N LEU A 600 3.96 18.89 -31.99
CA LEU A 600 5.04 17.95 -31.66
C LEU A 600 4.48 16.63 -31.10
N ARG A 601 3.23 16.30 -31.45
CA ARG A 601 2.59 15.07 -30.98
C ARG A 601 3.38 13.85 -31.44
N GLU A 602 3.58 12.91 -30.52
CA GLU A 602 4.30 11.66 -30.75
C GLU A 602 5.73 11.87 -31.28
N CYS A 603 6.33 13.04 -31.01
CA CYS A 603 7.74 13.27 -31.32
C CYS A 603 8.66 12.48 -30.40
N VAL A 604 9.81 12.07 -30.93
CA VAL A 604 10.85 11.38 -30.17
C VAL A 604 12.09 12.25 -30.15
N PHE A 605 12.59 12.57 -28.96
CA PHE A 605 13.83 13.30 -28.74
C PHE A 605 14.79 12.40 -27.95
N ILE A 606 15.94 12.10 -28.54
CA ILE A 606 16.98 11.26 -27.93
C ILE A 606 18.31 12.01 -28.01
N ASP A 607 19.01 12.13 -26.88
CA ASP A 607 20.33 12.77 -26.81
C ASP A 607 20.35 14.19 -27.39
N CYS A 608 19.24 14.93 -27.26
CA CYS A 608 19.08 16.27 -27.83
C CYS A 608 19.42 17.36 -26.82
N ALA A 609 20.15 18.37 -27.28
CA ALA A 609 20.48 19.54 -26.47
C ALA A 609 19.48 20.66 -26.76
N MET A 610 18.53 20.86 -25.85
CA MET A 610 17.34 21.72 -25.99
C MET A 610 17.30 22.84 -24.94
N ASN A 611 18.46 23.24 -24.40
CA ASN A 611 18.60 24.37 -23.48
C ASN A 611 17.88 25.62 -24.00
N GLU A 612 17.14 26.31 -23.14
CA GLU A 612 16.44 27.57 -23.47
C GLU A 612 15.44 27.46 -24.64
N VAL A 613 14.99 26.24 -24.98
CA VAL A 613 13.97 26.02 -26.02
C VAL A 613 12.65 26.71 -25.66
N ARG A 614 11.95 27.26 -26.65
CA ARG A 614 10.68 27.96 -26.45
C ARG A 614 9.52 27.12 -26.99
N LEU A 615 8.85 26.38 -26.11
CA LEU A 615 7.75 25.46 -26.36
C LEU A 615 6.40 25.98 -25.85
N GLN A 616 6.26 27.29 -25.61
CA GLN A 616 5.00 27.82 -25.07
C GLN A 616 3.82 27.47 -25.98
N ARG A 617 2.74 26.94 -25.38
CA ARG A 617 1.53 26.49 -26.08
C ARG A 617 1.75 25.42 -27.17
N ALA A 618 2.91 24.76 -27.19
CA ALA A 618 3.15 23.63 -28.09
C ALA A 618 2.31 22.40 -27.67
N CYS A 619 2.01 21.53 -28.63
CA CYS A 619 1.32 20.26 -28.36
C CYS A 619 2.33 19.11 -28.42
N LEU A 620 2.69 18.56 -27.26
CA LEU A 620 3.68 17.50 -27.04
C LEU A 620 2.99 16.20 -26.55
N ASP A 621 1.73 16.00 -26.89
CA ASP A 621 0.98 14.82 -26.45
C ASP A 621 1.63 13.56 -27.04
N GLY A 622 1.94 12.58 -26.18
CA GLY A 622 2.67 11.37 -26.54
C GLY A 622 4.16 11.57 -26.88
N ALA A 623 4.74 12.75 -26.61
CA ALA A 623 6.15 12.98 -26.87
C ALA A 623 7.05 12.17 -25.91
N PHE A 624 8.19 11.71 -26.43
CA PHE A 624 9.19 10.93 -25.72
C PHE A 624 10.51 11.70 -25.65
N PHE A 625 11.06 11.85 -24.45
CA PHE A 625 12.36 12.46 -24.20
C PHE A 625 13.29 11.46 -23.51
N GLN A 626 14.47 11.24 -24.06
CA GLN A 626 15.48 10.41 -23.41
C GLN A 626 16.83 11.11 -23.44
N ARG A 627 17.46 11.25 -22.27
CA ARG A 627 18.77 11.92 -22.12
C ARG A 627 18.80 13.30 -22.79
N CYS A 628 17.71 14.04 -22.67
CA CYS A 628 17.58 15.37 -23.25
C CYS A 628 17.86 16.46 -22.22
N ASP A 629 18.49 17.53 -22.68
CA ASP A 629 18.79 18.71 -21.85
C ASP A 629 17.81 19.83 -22.19
N LEU A 630 16.79 20.03 -21.35
CA LEU A 630 15.72 21.03 -21.51
C LEU A 630 15.84 22.14 -20.45
N GLU A 631 17.05 22.37 -19.94
CA GLU A 631 17.28 23.40 -18.91
C GLU A 631 16.84 24.77 -19.39
N ARG A 632 16.17 25.52 -18.50
CA ARG A 632 15.58 26.85 -18.80
C ARG A 632 14.62 26.87 -19.98
N GLY A 633 14.10 25.72 -20.40
CA GLY A 633 13.06 25.62 -21.42
C GLY A 633 11.76 26.31 -20.98
N LEU A 634 11.03 26.85 -21.94
CA LEU A 634 9.76 27.56 -21.70
C LEU A 634 8.59 26.77 -22.27
N PHE A 635 7.86 26.06 -21.41
CA PHE A 635 6.72 25.19 -21.75
C PHE A 635 5.37 25.80 -21.33
N ASP A 636 5.32 27.10 -21.03
CA ASP A 636 4.13 27.72 -20.46
C ASP A 636 2.88 27.46 -21.33
N GLY A 637 1.86 26.84 -20.71
CA GLY A 637 0.61 26.47 -21.37
C GLY A 637 0.72 25.39 -22.45
N ALA A 638 1.83 24.65 -22.56
CA ALA A 638 1.95 23.49 -23.44
C ALA A 638 1.08 22.31 -22.95
N SER A 639 0.75 21.39 -23.86
CA SER A 639 0.12 20.10 -23.51
C SER A 639 1.14 18.98 -23.65
N ILE A 640 1.23 18.09 -22.67
CA ILE A 640 2.13 16.93 -22.62
C ILE A 640 1.34 15.73 -22.07
N ASN A 641 0.22 15.40 -22.73
CA ASN A 641 -0.63 14.29 -22.29
C ASN A 641 0.04 12.95 -22.66
N VAL A 642 0.13 12.02 -21.71
CA VAL A 642 0.78 10.70 -21.90
C VAL A 642 2.24 10.83 -22.38
N GLY A 643 2.93 11.88 -21.93
CA GLY A 643 4.34 12.09 -22.24
C GLY A 643 5.26 11.20 -21.42
N TYR A 644 6.40 10.88 -21.99
CA TYR A 644 7.43 10.05 -21.37
C TYR A 644 8.75 10.81 -21.33
N ALA A 645 9.42 10.83 -20.19
CA ALA A 645 10.79 11.29 -20.11
C ALA A 645 11.66 10.38 -19.23
N GLU A 646 12.86 10.09 -19.72
CA GLU A 646 13.87 9.30 -19.02
C GLU A 646 15.19 10.07 -18.99
N ASP A 647 15.82 10.12 -17.81
CA ASP A 647 17.16 10.66 -17.59
C ASP A 647 17.38 12.05 -18.22
N SER A 648 16.34 12.90 -18.21
CA SER A 648 16.32 14.21 -18.87
C SER A 648 16.30 15.36 -17.84
N SER A 649 16.95 16.48 -18.17
CA SER A 649 17.02 17.67 -17.31
C SER A 649 15.98 18.71 -17.72
N PHE A 650 15.18 19.17 -16.77
CA PHE A 650 14.25 20.29 -16.85
C PHE A 650 14.61 21.36 -15.81
N ALA A 651 15.87 21.44 -15.40
CA ALA A 651 16.28 22.38 -14.36
C ALA A 651 16.01 23.83 -14.79
N GLU A 652 15.48 24.64 -13.87
CA GLU A 652 15.07 26.03 -14.09
C GLU A 652 14.04 26.23 -15.24
N ALA A 653 13.41 25.16 -15.74
CA ALA A 653 12.41 25.26 -16.80
C ALA A 653 11.10 25.89 -16.27
N SER A 654 10.43 26.64 -17.14
CA SER A 654 9.09 27.17 -16.88
C SER A 654 8.05 26.22 -17.47
N LEU A 655 7.31 25.54 -16.63
CA LEU A 655 6.17 24.67 -16.95
C LEU A 655 4.87 25.24 -16.34
N ALA A 656 4.77 26.58 -16.27
CA ALA A 656 3.61 27.20 -15.67
C ALA A 656 2.36 26.91 -16.52
N LYS A 657 1.27 26.51 -15.88
CA LYS A 657 -0.01 26.19 -16.56
C LYS A 657 0.09 25.10 -17.62
N VAL A 658 1.14 24.27 -17.57
CA VAL A 658 1.25 23.09 -18.45
C VAL A 658 0.11 22.11 -18.16
N GLN A 659 -0.36 21.43 -19.18
CA GLN A 659 -1.30 20.31 -19.03
C GLN A 659 -0.52 19.01 -19.20
N LEU A 660 -0.48 18.20 -18.15
CA LEU A 660 0.26 16.95 -18.07
C LEU A 660 -0.63 15.90 -17.40
N THR A 661 -1.26 15.06 -18.19
CA THR A 661 -2.07 13.95 -17.69
C THR A 661 -1.40 12.62 -17.98
N ASP A 662 -1.31 11.74 -16.98
CA ASP A 662 -0.80 10.36 -17.09
C ASP A 662 0.62 10.23 -17.67
N GLY A 663 1.44 11.28 -17.52
CA GLY A 663 2.84 11.24 -17.95
C GLY A 663 3.73 10.44 -16.99
N GLN A 664 4.82 9.91 -17.52
CA GLN A 664 5.78 9.07 -16.79
C GLN A 664 7.19 9.67 -16.90
N PHE A 665 7.78 9.98 -15.75
CA PHE A 665 9.11 10.57 -15.64
C PHE A 665 9.98 9.66 -14.78
N SER A 666 11.12 9.23 -15.33
CA SER A 666 12.09 8.39 -14.62
C SER A 666 13.45 9.08 -14.65
N GLY A 667 14.09 9.21 -13.48
CA GLY A 667 15.44 9.80 -13.38
C GLY A 667 15.55 11.26 -13.81
N CYS A 668 14.43 11.98 -13.95
CA CYS A 668 14.40 13.35 -14.45
C CYS A 668 14.76 14.37 -13.36
N VAL A 669 15.37 15.48 -13.78
CA VAL A 669 15.80 16.57 -12.88
C VAL A 669 14.94 17.81 -13.11
N PHE A 670 14.15 18.21 -12.12
CA PHE A 670 13.29 19.39 -12.15
C PHE A 670 13.76 20.52 -11.23
N ARG A 671 15.05 20.56 -10.88
CA ARG A 671 15.56 21.51 -9.87
C ARG A 671 15.17 22.94 -10.23
N MET A 672 14.56 23.67 -9.29
CA MET A 672 14.11 25.06 -9.48
C MET A 672 13.10 25.27 -10.63
N ALA A 673 12.46 24.20 -11.12
CA ALA A 673 11.44 24.32 -12.16
C ALA A 673 10.15 24.95 -11.61
N ASN A 674 9.43 25.63 -12.50
CA ASN A 674 8.19 26.32 -12.18
C ASN A 674 6.98 25.57 -12.75
N PHE A 675 6.18 24.96 -11.89
CA PHE A 675 4.91 24.29 -12.18
C PHE A 675 3.69 25.06 -11.63
N THR A 676 3.81 26.38 -11.45
CA THR A 676 2.71 27.19 -10.91
C THR A 676 1.45 27.05 -11.77
N GLU A 677 0.31 26.76 -11.14
CA GLU A 677 -1.00 26.52 -11.78
C GLU A 677 -1.01 25.37 -12.82
N ALA A 678 0.00 24.49 -12.82
CA ALA A 678 0.06 23.33 -13.72
C ALA A 678 -1.02 22.28 -13.41
N GLN A 679 -1.43 21.52 -14.43
CA GLN A 679 -2.39 20.42 -14.31
C GLN A 679 -1.64 19.09 -14.50
N LEU A 680 -1.24 18.46 -13.41
CA LEU A 680 -0.38 17.28 -13.30
C LEU A 680 -1.17 16.05 -12.79
N HIS A 681 -2.26 15.68 -13.47
CA HIS A 681 -3.14 14.59 -13.01
C HIS A 681 -2.55 13.22 -13.35
N GLY A 682 -2.52 12.29 -12.39
CA GLY A 682 -2.09 10.90 -12.63
C GLY A 682 -0.61 10.73 -12.98
N VAL A 683 0.21 11.77 -12.83
CA VAL A 683 1.62 11.75 -13.20
C VAL A 683 2.42 10.80 -12.31
N ARG A 684 3.31 10.02 -12.91
CA ARG A 684 4.24 9.13 -12.21
C ARG A 684 5.65 9.70 -12.26
N LEU A 685 6.22 9.93 -11.08
CA LEU A 685 7.59 10.40 -10.89
C LEU A 685 8.37 9.28 -10.20
N LEU A 686 9.33 8.70 -10.89
CA LEU A 686 10.22 7.66 -10.36
C LEU A 686 11.64 8.21 -10.30
N SER A 687 12.25 8.17 -9.12
CA SER A 687 13.65 8.58 -8.92
C SER A 687 13.96 9.99 -9.45
N CYS A 688 12.98 10.89 -9.40
CA CYS A 688 13.11 12.26 -9.90
C CYS A 688 13.59 13.23 -8.81
N VAL A 689 14.28 14.30 -9.22
CA VAL A 689 14.76 15.38 -8.35
C VAL A 689 13.84 16.60 -8.47
N LEU A 690 13.12 16.93 -7.40
CA LEU A 690 12.12 18.01 -7.31
C LEU A 690 12.59 19.17 -6.41
N ASP A 691 13.90 19.31 -6.21
CA ASP A 691 14.46 20.30 -5.29
C ASP A 691 14.16 21.74 -5.74
N ALA A 692 13.67 22.56 -4.81
CA ALA A 692 13.28 23.95 -4.99
C ALA A 692 12.25 24.19 -6.10
N VAL A 693 11.45 23.18 -6.45
CA VAL A 693 10.34 23.31 -7.39
C VAL A 693 9.24 24.20 -6.82
N CYS A 694 8.68 25.06 -7.66
CA CYS A 694 7.51 25.87 -7.34
C CYS A 694 6.28 25.35 -8.09
N ALA A 695 5.41 24.61 -7.39
CA ALA A 695 4.16 24.04 -7.90
C ALA A 695 2.93 24.61 -7.16
N GLN A 696 2.95 25.93 -6.90
CA GLN A 696 1.86 26.61 -6.21
C GLN A 696 0.57 26.55 -7.02
N GLN A 697 -0.55 26.29 -6.33
CA GLN A 697 -1.89 26.17 -6.97
C GLN A 697 -1.95 25.12 -8.09
N ALA A 698 -0.99 24.20 -8.18
CA ALA A 698 -1.02 23.12 -9.16
C ALA A 698 -2.07 22.06 -8.79
N SER A 699 -2.63 21.38 -9.79
CA SER A 699 -3.38 20.14 -9.57
C SER A 699 -2.45 18.96 -9.76
N LEU A 700 -2.35 18.09 -8.77
CA LEU A 700 -1.47 16.92 -8.71
C LEU A 700 -2.27 15.65 -8.38
N VAL A 701 -3.59 15.69 -8.57
CA VAL A 701 -4.52 14.64 -8.14
C VAL A 701 -4.11 13.27 -8.71
N GLY A 702 -4.05 12.27 -7.83
CA GLY A 702 -3.72 10.89 -8.20
C GLY A 702 -2.28 10.67 -8.67
N SER A 703 -1.37 11.65 -8.53
CA SER A 703 0.04 11.47 -8.87
C SER A 703 0.76 10.52 -7.90
N GLN A 704 1.80 9.85 -8.40
CA GLN A 704 2.58 8.85 -7.69
C GLN A 704 4.05 9.23 -7.72
N TRP A 705 4.66 9.40 -6.55
CA TRP A 705 6.04 9.84 -6.41
C TRP A 705 6.80 8.75 -5.66
N GLN A 706 7.78 8.15 -6.32
CA GLN A 706 8.54 7.02 -5.79
C GLN A 706 10.03 7.33 -5.83
N SER A 707 10.69 7.21 -4.68
CA SER A 707 12.14 7.42 -4.55
C SER A 707 12.61 8.80 -5.00
N CYS A 708 11.75 9.82 -4.87
CA CYS A 708 12.05 11.20 -5.26
C CYS A 708 12.75 11.99 -4.15
N THR A 709 13.50 13.04 -4.54
CA THR A 709 13.97 14.08 -3.61
C THR A 709 13.19 15.37 -3.81
N ALA A 710 12.86 16.08 -2.71
CA ALA A 710 12.02 17.28 -2.77
C ALA A 710 12.41 18.34 -1.74
N HIS A 711 13.70 18.72 -1.69
CA HIS A 711 14.15 19.75 -0.76
C HIS A 711 13.58 21.12 -1.13
N ALA A 712 13.00 21.85 -0.16
CA ALA A 712 12.40 23.17 -0.38
C ALA A 712 11.33 23.22 -1.49
N LEU A 713 10.62 22.10 -1.72
CA LEU A 713 9.48 22.06 -2.63
C LEU A 713 8.35 22.96 -2.12
N ASN A 714 7.78 23.77 -3.00
CA ASN A 714 6.65 24.65 -2.69
C ASN A 714 5.41 24.23 -3.47
N ILE A 715 4.47 23.60 -2.78
CA ILE A 715 3.15 23.14 -3.25
C ILE A 715 2.02 23.86 -2.49
N ASP A 716 2.23 25.13 -2.13
CA ASP A 716 1.23 25.93 -1.42
C ASP A 716 -0.07 26.06 -2.23
N GLY A 717 -1.19 25.72 -1.59
CA GLY A 717 -2.54 25.72 -2.16
C GLY A 717 -2.77 24.74 -3.32
N ALA A 718 -1.85 23.81 -3.55
CA ALA A 718 -2.02 22.79 -4.58
C ALA A 718 -3.07 21.74 -4.19
N ASN A 719 -3.60 21.04 -5.18
CA ASN A 719 -4.52 19.92 -4.98
C ASN A 719 -3.80 18.59 -5.18
N LEU A 720 -3.51 17.89 -4.09
CA LEU A 720 -2.83 16.59 -4.02
C LEU A 720 -3.78 15.50 -3.50
N GLN A 721 -5.07 15.58 -3.85
CA GLN A 721 -6.01 14.55 -3.45
C GLN A 721 -5.58 13.17 -4.01
N SER A 722 -5.61 12.15 -3.14
CA SER A 722 -5.30 10.76 -3.49
C SER A 722 -3.92 10.54 -4.11
N THR A 723 -2.91 11.35 -3.75
CA THR A 723 -1.52 11.13 -4.18
C THR A 723 -0.83 10.08 -3.34
N LEU A 724 0.17 9.40 -3.93
CA LEU A 724 1.01 8.41 -3.24
C LEU A 724 2.46 8.88 -3.20
N TRP A 725 3.05 8.94 -2.01
CA TRP A 725 4.46 9.20 -1.79
C TRP A 725 5.13 7.96 -1.19
N SER A 726 6.10 7.42 -1.90
CA SER A 726 6.88 6.26 -1.45
C SER A 726 8.37 6.60 -1.46
N ALA A 727 9.04 6.35 -0.34
CA ALA A 727 10.44 6.71 -0.14
C ALA A 727 10.78 8.16 -0.55
N LEU A 728 9.85 9.10 -0.32
CA LEU A 728 10.05 10.52 -0.61
C LEU A 728 10.97 11.13 0.46
N SER A 729 12.06 11.75 0.03
CA SER A 729 13.00 12.43 0.93
C SER A 729 13.04 13.93 0.64
N GLY A 730 12.69 14.75 1.62
CA GLY A 730 12.77 16.20 1.46
C GLY A 730 12.71 16.93 2.78
N GLN A 731 13.41 18.07 2.84
CA GLN A 731 13.36 18.99 3.95
C GLN A 731 12.63 20.27 3.55
N ARG A 732 11.89 20.88 4.49
CA ARG A 732 11.25 22.20 4.31
C ARG A 732 10.27 22.26 3.13
N ILE A 733 9.55 21.17 2.87
CA ILE A 733 8.43 21.14 1.92
C ILE A 733 7.33 22.09 2.45
N SER A 734 6.81 22.98 1.61
CA SER A 734 5.69 23.87 1.95
C SER A 734 4.45 23.43 1.19
N ALA A 735 3.41 23.06 1.93
CA ALA A 735 2.10 22.62 1.43
C ALA A 735 0.97 23.40 2.13
N ARG A 736 1.16 24.70 2.33
CA ARG A 736 0.21 25.53 3.09
C ARG A 736 -1.12 25.63 2.36
N GLY A 737 -2.21 25.37 3.05
CA GLY A 737 -3.56 25.41 2.46
C GLY A 737 -3.79 24.41 1.33
N ALA A 738 -2.90 23.43 1.15
CA ALA A 738 -3.04 22.40 0.13
C ALA A 738 -4.16 21.42 0.47
N ASN A 739 -4.78 20.83 -0.55
CA ASN A 739 -5.72 19.72 -0.38
C ASN A 739 -4.95 18.39 -0.50
N LEU A 740 -4.74 17.70 0.61
CA LEU A 740 -4.01 16.43 0.75
C LEU A 740 -4.96 15.31 1.24
N ASN A 741 -6.26 15.42 0.91
CA ASN A 741 -7.25 14.43 1.30
C ASN A 741 -6.92 13.07 0.67
N ASP A 742 -7.01 11.99 1.45
CA ASP A 742 -6.64 10.64 1.04
C ASP A 742 -5.17 10.49 0.56
N LEU A 743 -4.27 11.41 0.95
CA LEU A 743 -2.83 11.27 0.74
C LEU A 743 -2.33 9.98 1.37
N ARG A 744 -1.46 9.23 0.67
CA ARG A 744 -0.76 8.06 1.21
C ARG A 744 0.74 8.29 1.20
N VAL A 745 1.38 8.12 2.34
CA VAL A 745 2.83 8.22 2.53
C VAL A 745 3.30 6.97 3.26
N ASP A 746 4.38 6.36 2.80
CA ASP A 746 4.98 5.19 3.46
C ASP A 746 5.97 5.54 4.59
N GLN A 747 6.30 4.53 5.38
CA GLN A 747 7.27 4.61 6.48
C GLN A 747 8.71 4.91 6.04
N MET A 748 9.03 4.81 4.75
CA MET A 748 10.36 5.13 4.23
C MET A 748 10.53 6.63 3.95
N SER A 749 9.42 7.37 3.93
CA SER A 749 9.41 8.79 3.60
C SER A 749 9.86 9.66 4.77
N ARG A 750 10.67 10.68 4.44
CA ARG A 750 11.29 11.62 5.38
C ARG A 750 10.91 13.04 4.98
N LEU A 751 10.11 13.70 5.82
CA LEU A 751 9.45 14.98 5.56
C LEU A 751 9.75 15.99 6.68
N SER A 752 11.01 16.06 7.10
CA SER A 752 11.41 16.90 8.23
C SER A 752 11.24 18.39 7.93
N ALA A 753 10.77 19.13 8.94
CA ALA A 753 10.43 20.55 8.86
C ALA A 753 9.41 20.90 7.75
N ALA A 754 8.58 19.95 7.31
CA ALA A 754 7.51 20.22 6.36
C ALA A 754 6.43 21.15 6.95
N CYS A 755 5.81 21.98 6.11
CA CYS A 755 4.81 22.97 6.50
C CYS A 755 3.46 22.64 5.85
N PHE A 756 2.57 22.04 6.62
CA PHE A 756 1.20 21.69 6.27
C PHE A 756 0.17 22.65 6.89
N ASP A 757 0.55 23.89 7.17
CA ASP A 757 -0.35 24.86 7.82
C ASP A 757 -1.62 25.07 6.99
N GLN A 758 -2.79 25.00 7.64
CA GLN A 758 -4.11 25.11 7.00
C GLN A 758 -4.39 24.05 5.92
N ALA A 759 -3.57 23.02 5.79
CA ALA A 759 -3.78 21.97 4.79
C ALA A 759 -4.92 21.02 5.20
N ASN A 760 -5.59 20.44 4.21
CA ASN A 760 -6.59 19.39 4.42
C ASN A 760 -5.96 18.01 4.24
N LEU A 761 -5.65 17.32 5.33
CA LEU A 761 -5.12 15.96 5.42
C LEU A 761 -6.18 14.96 5.90
N SER A 762 -7.48 15.24 5.73
CA SER A 762 -8.54 14.34 6.18
C SER A 762 -8.41 12.98 5.49
N ASN A 763 -8.59 11.88 6.24
CA ASN A 763 -8.39 10.49 5.80
C ASN A 763 -6.99 10.17 5.23
N ALA A 764 -5.99 11.05 5.36
CA ALA A 764 -4.64 10.76 4.89
C ALA A 764 -4.00 9.65 5.73
N SER A 765 -3.06 8.90 5.16
CA SER A 765 -2.27 7.87 5.83
C SER A 765 -0.79 8.20 5.70
N LEU A 766 -0.13 8.49 6.82
CA LEU A 766 1.29 8.82 6.92
C LEU A 766 2.03 7.87 7.89
N ASP A 767 1.48 6.68 8.13
CA ASP A 767 1.98 5.71 9.10
C ASP A 767 3.50 5.46 8.95
N GLY A 768 4.23 5.61 10.06
CA GLY A 768 5.67 5.40 10.14
C GLY A 768 6.53 6.53 9.54
N ALA A 769 5.95 7.55 8.91
CA ALA A 769 6.73 8.62 8.29
C ALA A 769 7.41 9.54 9.33
N SER A 770 8.57 10.08 8.97
CA SER A 770 9.26 11.10 9.78
C SER A 770 8.78 12.50 9.42
N LEU A 771 8.21 13.21 10.39
CA LEU A 771 7.64 14.56 10.31
C LEU A 771 8.25 15.46 11.40
N THR A 772 9.50 15.19 11.79
CA THR A 772 10.22 15.92 12.84
C THR A 772 10.22 17.41 12.55
N GLY A 773 9.76 18.22 13.50
CA GLY A 773 9.70 19.67 13.38
C GLY A 773 8.65 20.20 12.39
N ALA A 774 7.71 19.35 11.92
CA ALA A 774 6.69 19.78 10.97
C ALA A 774 5.72 20.80 11.57
N SER A 775 5.24 21.73 10.75
CA SER A 775 4.21 22.70 11.10
C SER A 775 2.85 22.25 10.54
N LEU A 776 1.88 22.04 11.41
CA LEU A 776 0.52 21.55 11.14
C LEU A 776 -0.54 22.56 11.62
N ARG A 777 -0.21 23.87 11.63
CA ARG A 777 -1.04 24.88 12.30
C ARG A 777 -2.38 25.06 11.60
N GLY A 778 -3.45 24.73 12.31
CA GLY A 778 -4.82 24.74 11.78
C GLY A 778 -5.06 23.78 10.62
N ALA A 779 -4.21 22.75 10.45
CA ALA A 779 -4.46 21.68 9.50
C ALA A 779 -5.70 20.85 9.92
N CYS A 780 -6.34 20.20 8.95
CA CYS A 780 -7.45 19.26 9.18
C CYS A 780 -6.97 17.83 8.92
N LEU A 781 -6.85 17.04 9.97
CA LEU A 781 -6.35 15.65 10.03
C LEU A 781 -7.48 14.69 10.43
N ASP A 782 -8.74 15.07 10.25
CA ASP A 782 -9.88 14.27 10.69
C ASP A 782 -9.84 12.88 10.04
N ARG A 783 -9.90 11.83 10.88
CA ARG A 783 -9.78 10.40 10.52
C ARG A 783 -8.48 10.01 9.81
N ALA A 784 -7.43 10.83 9.92
CA ALA A 784 -6.14 10.49 9.35
C ALA A 784 -5.41 9.43 10.19
N LEU A 785 -4.53 8.65 9.54
CA LEU A 785 -3.68 7.64 10.14
C LEU A 785 -2.24 8.16 10.19
N PHE A 786 -1.73 8.33 11.40
CA PHE A 786 -0.40 8.83 11.75
C PHE A 786 0.22 7.92 12.81
N SER A 787 0.02 6.61 12.71
CA SER A 787 0.58 5.65 13.65
C SER A 787 2.08 5.48 13.45
N LEU A 788 2.83 5.32 14.54
CA LEU A 788 4.30 5.15 14.53
C LEU A 788 5.09 6.30 13.85
N CYS A 789 4.51 7.49 13.72
CA CYS A 789 5.19 8.65 13.13
C CYS A 789 6.13 9.32 14.14
N ASP A 790 7.20 9.93 13.63
CA ASP A 790 7.96 10.93 14.40
C ASP A 790 7.38 12.33 14.14
N LEU A 791 6.64 12.86 15.12
CA LEU A 791 6.07 14.20 15.17
C LEU A 791 6.76 15.08 16.22
N SER A 792 7.97 14.71 16.65
CA SER A 792 8.70 15.44 17.67
C SER A 792 9.00 16.88 17.20
N ALA A 793 8.93 17.83 18.14
CA ALA A 793 9.04 19.28 17.89
C ALA A 793 8.03 19.85 16.87
N SER A 794 6.94 19.13 16.56
CA SER A 794 5.92 19.62 15.63
C SER A 794 5.07 20.75 16.21
N ASN A 795 4.52 21.60 15.34
CA ASN A 795 3.61 22.69 15.71
C ASN A 795 2.20 22.43 15.18
N GLY A 796 1.35 21.86 16.03
CA GLY A 796 -0.04 21.52 15.74
C GLY A 796 -1.06 22.53 16.25
N ASN A 797 -0.68 23.80 16.44
CA ASN A 797 -1.59 24.78 17.04
C ASN A 797 -2.91 24.89 16.27
N ARG A 798 -4.03 24.69 16.97
CA ARG A 798 -5.40 24.74 16.45
C ARG A 798 -5.73 23.74 15.34
N LEU A 799 -4.95 22.66 15.19
CA LEU A 799 -5.30 21.60 14.24
C LEU A 799 -6.62 20.92 14.61
N SER A 800 -7.31 20.36 13.63
CA SER A 800 -8.38 19.38 13.86
C SER A 800 -7.85 17.99 13.55
N ALA A 801 -8.06 17.02 14.43
CA ALA A 801 -7.65 15.63 14.25
C ALA A 801 -8.71 14.70 14.87
N ARG A 802 -9.99 14.95 14.54
CA ARG A 802 -11.11 14.20 15.10
C ARG A 802 -11.08 12.76 14.60
N GLY A 803 -11.06 11.79 15.51
CA GLY A 803 -10.99 10.37 15.15
C GLY A 803 -9.70 9.96 14.43
N ALA A 804 -8.64 10.78 14.48
CA ALA A 804 -7.34 10.43 13.91
C ALA A 804 -6.61 9.37 14.77
N ASP A 805 -5.73 8.59 14.16
CA ASP A 805 -4.92 7.59 14.86
C ASP A 805 -3.45 8.02 14.92
N PHE A 806 -2.93 8.27 16.12
CA PHE A 806 -1.52 8.55 16.39
C PHE A 806 -0.85 7.42 17.17
N THR A 807 -1.38 6.19 17.13
CA THR A 807 -0.91 5.09 17.99
C THR A 807 0.61 4.88 17.84
N GLY A 808 1.34 4.94 18.97
CA GLY A 808 2.78 4.70 19.03
C GLY A 808 3.67 5.81 18.47
N SER A 809 3.10 6.97 18.13
CA SER A 809 3.85 8.10 17.57
C SER A 809 4.59 8.90 18.62
N ASP A 810 5.67 9.56 18.22
CA ASP A 810 6.45 10.43 19.09
C ASP A 810 6.03 11.89 18.89
N LEU A 811 5.49 12.52 19.94
CA LEU A 811 5.13 13.94 19.95
C LEU A 811 6.10 14.77 20.80
N THR A 812 7.24 14.23 21.22
CA THR A 812 8.19 14.91 22.14
C THR A 812 8.45 16.37 21.76
N ARG A 813 8.22 17.30 22.70
CA ARG A 813 8.33 18.76 22.56
C ARG A 813 7.42 19.40 21.51
N ALA A 814 6.35 18.72 21.10
CA ALA A 814 5.36 19.30 20.20
C ALA A 814 4.52 20.40 20.88
N CYS A 815 4.10 21.40 20.11
CA CYS A 815 3.22 22.50 20.54
C CYS A 815 1.88 22.42 19.81
N TRP A 816 0.86 21.90 20.47
CA TRP A 816 -0.46 21.57 19.92
C TRP A 816 -1.57 22.34 20.67
N LEU A 817 -1.32 23.63 20.92
CA LEU A 817 -2.22 24.54 21.63
C LEU A 817 -3.57 24.63 20.91
N GLY A 818 -4.66 24.32 21.61
CA GLY A 818 -6.01 24.40 21.06
C GLY A 818 -6.33 23.37 19.99
N ALA A 819 -5.54 22.29 19.87
CA ALA A 819 -5.83 21.18 18.96
C ALA A 819 -7.16 20.49 19.30
N ASN A 820 -7.86 19.97 18.29
CA ASN A 820 -9.09 19.20 18.47
C ASN A 820 -8.83 17.71 18.21
N LEU A 821 -8.57 16.96 19.28
CA LEU A 821 -8.23 15.54 19.32
C LEU A 821 -9.44 14.68 19.75
N MET A 822 -10.66 15.16 19.51
CA MET A 822 -11.87 14.46 19.91
C MET A 822 -11.92 13.06 19.26
N GLU A 823 -12.15 12.03 20.08
CA GLU A 823 -12.16 10.61 19.64
C GLU A 823 -10.86 10.13 18.97
N ALA A 824 -9.77 10.89 19.04
CA ALA A 824 -8.48 10.49 18.50
C ALA A 824 -7.85 9.34 19.32
N SER A 825 -7.12 8.46 18.66
CA SER A 825 -6.29 7.45 19.32
C SER A 825 -4.89 8.01 19.56
N LEU A 826 -4.55 8.20 20.83
CA LEU A 826 -3.22 8.60 21.29
C LEU A 826 -2.53 7.44 22.04
N ARG A 827 -2.93 6.19 21.79
CA ARG A 827 -2.38 5.04 22.51
C ARG A 827 -0.87 4.94 22.31
N LYS A 828 -0.13 4.65 23.38
CA LYS A 828 1.35 4.51 23.34
C LYS A 828 2.12 5.70 22.80
N VAL A 829 1.49 6.87 22.71
CA VAL A 829 2.16 8.09 22.27
C VAL A 829 3.16 8.55 23.33
N THR A 830 4.30 9.07 22.89
CA THR A 830 5.26 9.79 23.73
C THR A 830 4.92 11.28 23.74
N LEU A 831 4.66 11.85 24.92
CA LEU A 831 4.25 13.25 25.13
C LEU A 831 5.28 14.08 25.91
N ASP A 832 6.56 13.69 25.95
CA ASP A 832 7.57 14.41 26.73
C ASP A 832 7.68 15.89 26.34
N GLY A 833 7.39 16.80 27.27
CA GLY A 833 7.44 18.25 27.07
C GLY A 833 6.40 18.81 26.10
N VAL A 834 5.30 18.10 25.86
CA VAL A 834 4.25 18.54 24.93
C VAL A 834 3.34 19.61 25.55
N ASP A 835 3.00 20.62 24.75
CA ASP A 835 1.96 21.60 25.09
C ASP A 835 0.62 21.29 24.41
N LEU A 836 -0.33 20.75 25.18
CA LEU A 836 -1.72 20.47 24.80
C LEU A 836 -2.71 21.46 25.44
N SER A 837 -2.25 22.64 25.86
CA SER A 837 -3.12 23.61 26.54
C SER A 837 -4.31 24.02 25.64
N GLY A 838 -5.50 24.15 26.22
CA GLY A 838 -6.73 24.53 25.54
C GLY A 838 -7.24 23.52 24.48
N SER A 839 -6.61 22.35 24.36
CA SER A 839 -7.00 21.32 23.39
C SER A 839 -8.27 20.59 23.82
N ASN A 840 -8.97 19.99 22.84
CA ASN A 840 -10.12 19.13 23.08
C ASN A 840 -9.73 17.66 22.94
N LEU A 841 -9.63 16.95 24.06
CA LEU A 841 -9.36 15.50 24.10
C LEU A 841 -10.62 14.70 24.47
N HIS A 842 -11.83 15.23 24.22
CA HIS A 842 -13.05 14.51 24.57
C HIS A 842 -13.08 13.11 23.93
N ALA A 843 -13.25 12.08 24.76
CA ALA A 843 -13.26 10.67 24.34
C ALA A 843 -12.00 10.19 23.59
N ALA A 844 -10.85 10.88 23.76
CA ALA A 844 -9.58 10.40 23.21
C ALA A 844 -9.11 9.11 23.93
N PHE A 845 -8.50 8.20 23.18
CA PHE A 845 -7.95 6.94 23.70
C PHE A 845 -6.48 7.12 24.05
N THR A 846 -6.14 7.09 25.34
CA THR A 846 -4.81 7.44 25.85
C THR A 846 -4.12 6.27 26.57
N ASP A 847 -4.47 5.04 26.21
CA ASP A 847 -3.90 3.84 26.82
C ASP A 847 -2.39 3.78 26.61
N ALA A 848 -1.64 3.49 27.67
CA ALA A 848 -0.18 3.37 27.65
C ALA A 848 0.59 4.60 27.11
N VAL A 849 -0.03 5.79 27.11
CA VAL A 849 0.69 7.06 26.88
C VAL A 849 1.83 7.23 27.89
N ARG A 850 2.96 7.73 27.41
CA ARG A 850 4.16 8.01 28.21
C ARG A 850 4.53 9.48 28.06
N GLY A 851 5.17 10.04 29.08
CA GLY A 851 5.70 11.39 28.99
C GLY A 851 5.94 12.04 30.35
N THR A 852 6.59 13.17 30.32
CA THR A 852 6.83 14.06 31.45
C THR A 852 6.57 15.49 30.99
N GLN A 853 6.25 16.42 31.91
CA GLN A 853 6.07 17.83 31.58
C GLN A 853 4.97 18.12 30.53
N VAL A 854 3.90 17.32 30.51
CA VAL A 854 2.77 17.55 29.60
C VAL A 854 1.94 18.72 30.12
N ARG A 855 1.78 19.78 29.31
CA ARG A 855 0.95 20.93 29.66
C ARG A 855 -0.48 20.73 29.16
N LEU A 856 -1.44 20.74 30.08
CA LEU A 856 -2.86 20.48 29.82
C LEU A 856 -3.76 21.64 30.31
N ASP A 857 -3.21 22.84 30.43
CA ASP A 857 -3.93 24.00 30.96
C ASP A 857 -5.19 24.25 30.12
N HIS A 858 -6.38 24.20 30.74
CA HIS A 858 -7.68 24.37 30.06
C HIS A 858 -8.04 23.30 29.00
N ALA A 859 -7.37 22.15 28.97
CA ALA A 859 -7.74 21.06 28.06
C ALA A 859 -9.07 20.39 28.47
N LEU A 860 -9.90 20.01 27.48
CA LEU A 860 -11.15 19.28 27.71
C LEU A 860 -10.87 17.77 27.76
N LEU A 861 -10.90 17.18 28.96
CA LEU A 861 -10.56 15.77 29.22
C LEU A 861 -11.79 14.86 29.45
N THR A 862 -12.99 15.32 29.07
CA THR A 862 -14.22 14.54 29.33
C THR A 862 -14.16 13.19 28.62
N ARG A 863 -14.30 12.07 29.35
CA ARG A 863 -14.14 10.70 28.82
C ARG A 863 -12.74 10.35 28.30
N CYS A 864 -11.71 11.09 28.71
CA CYS A 864 -10.31 10.81 28.40
C CYS A 864 -9.56 10.48 29.69
N ARG A 865 -8.71 9.44 29.67
CA ARG A 865 -7.96 8.98 30.85
C ARG A 865 -6.46 9.22 30.65
N ILE A 866 -6.04 10.47 30.80
CA ILE A 866 -4.62 10.81 30.92
C ILE A 866 -4.26 10.69 32.40
N ARG A 867 -3.22 9.94 32.72
CA ARG A 867 -2.79 9.75 34.11
C ARG A 867 -2.32 11.09 34.70
N GLU A 868 -2.68 11.38 35.95
CA GLU A 868 -2.34 12.64 36.64
C GLU A 868 -0.82 12.84 36.84
N ASP A 869 -0.04 11.77 36.81
CA ASP A 869 1.42 11.76 36.94
C ASP A 869 2.14 12.38 35.73
N LEU A 870 1.52 12.36 34.53
CA LEU A 870 2.03 13.04 33.33
C LEU A 870 2.07 14.58 33.48
N ALA A 871 1.24 15.14 34.37
CA ALA A 871 1.12 16.57 34.63
C ALA A 871 2.02 17.06 35.79
N ARG A 872 2.73 16.17 36.49
CA ARG A 872 3.59 16.51 37.63
C ARG A 872 4.98 15.88 37.52
N ALA A 873 5.89 16.57 36.83
CA ALA A 873 7.34 16.46 37.01
C ALA A 873 8.00 17.80 36.72
#